data_AF-A0A1S3SLV9-F1
#
_entry.id   AF-A0A1S3SLV9-F1
#
_cell.length_a   1.000
_cell.length_b   1.000
_cell.length_c   1.000
_cell.angle_alpha   90.00
_cell.angle_beta   90.00
_cell.angle_gamma   90.00
#
_symmetry.space_group_name_H-M   'P 1'
#
loop_
_entity.id
_entity.type
_entity.pdbx_description
1 polymer ?
#
loop_
_entity_poly.entity_id
_entity_poly.type
_entity_poly.pdbx_seq_one_letter_code
_entity_poly.pdbx_strand_id
1 'polypeptide(L)'
;MYFPLVPPAPDQLTVNSVDTTSAAVSWSQPSGLDQTQHHYQIFYHCPGTEPHITSTSSPSITLPDLQGSTQYSVSVCTMLEDGRQSQLVSTTLTTRSYLMELLSKTGLEDHYENKLTLSTVLEINANTTSDEPLTTMQSLPGAFLKKLMMANVNARSVKCLNTDQEVSYCGVDNLYIDTDSNNVINPLDLITALFLCSDGFLQQEMVQKMSMCQFAVPLLLPNCDTKENTLMLWALRDIVKKFRLSSQTSTKAFVEERIVLSDIPMVSFVRLGEISVSKSHILNKLLSNPQQYHDTFIHHDMECGDITHRISDGLVEISWYLPCGNRNIDIFTKPVSVANLRGDIRSFEKQFSFLCQTSAAVYIFTDDLKAYLNLLKSKNTKAELFLVVNSQGKSFRVDTLKQMITNGSINDQNVVVKKNKKDAEFVKTLQSSVGDIIEKSQNWLTVENMTDVARHHGILVDEDCDECQSARKRADEITRNITDTVKFKDKQLPLQGQIWKELSQLEKERCRLRKAGGQDIEHYMSSLNKKKEELRGKQHTFDMSDAMTSFILGMSRSGPERSYFLKWMRINLDNLSPKNLSGLRNRYKDLCQYSPERKDDIKDLDKQVSDCSLGLEHFLRELGQLYEAACSLPEDSPQRKQMEQLPGLCAQMLLDGFPIELVDGDASNIPLKWISAVLTQLHTLVDSNSNILVVSVLGVQSTGKSTLLNTMFGVQFAVSSGRCTRGAFMLLIKVNKELKEELKCDFIMVIDTEGLKSPELAQLDDSYEHDNELATLVIGLSDVTIINISMENSTEMKDILQIVVHTFLRMKEVGKKPVCHFVHQNVSDMSAHDNNMRERKKLLEQLNEMTQAAARIEKKENITKFTDVMEYDPDTSSCYIPGLWHGTPPMSPVNAGYSEAVYDLKKNLIQDLIKCESNDDRTHFLKWTQSLWESVKLEK
;
A
#
# COMPACT_ATOMS: atom_id res chain seq x y z
N MET A 1 5.70 -23.50 77.04
CA MET A 1 5.79 -23.48 75.57
C MET A 1 7.14 -22.90 75.20
N TYR A 2 7.95 -23.65 74.46
CA TYR A 2 9.19 -23.17 73.87
C TYR A 2 8.81 -22.18 72.76
N PHE A 3 9.12 -20.89 72.91
CA PHE A 3 9.17 -20.00 71.76
C PHE A 3 10.43 -20.37 70.97
N PRO A 4 10.35 -20.70 69.67
CA PRO A 4 11.55 -20.94 68.89
C PRO A 4 12.41 -19.66 68.88
N LEU A 5 13.72 -19.82 68.97
CA LEU A 5 14.68 -18.69 69.00
C LEU A 5 14.61 -17.87 67.68
N VAL A 6 14.16 -18.50 66.59
CA VAL A 6 13.99 -17.95 65.25
C VAL A 6 12.57 -18.27 64.76
N PRO A 7 11.80 -17.30 64.24
CA PRO A 7 10.48 -17.58 63.68
C PRO A 7 10.58 -18.49 62.45
N PRO A 8 9.60 -19.37 62.22
CA PRO A 8 9.60 -20.25 61.06
C PRO A 8 9.45 -19.45 59.75
N ALA A 9 10.20 -19.87 58.72
CA ALA A 9 10.19 -19.22 57.41
C ALA A 9 8.90 -19.57 56.64
N PRO A 10 8.42 -18.67 55.75
CA PRO A 10 7.36 -18.98 54.80
C PRO A 10 7.68 -20.26 54.01
N ASP A 11 6.68 -21.11 53.76
CA ASP A 11 6.88 -22.33 52.97
C ASP A 11 6.24 -22.17 51.58
N GLN A 12 6.73 -22.89 50.57
CA GLN A 12 6.15 -22.90 49.21
C GLN A 12 5.92 -21.51 48.58
N LEU A 13 6.97 -20.69 48.47
CA LEU A 13 6.89 -19.42 47.74
C LEU A 13 6.64 -19.66 46.24
N THR A 14 5.47 -19.29 45.75
CA THR A 14 5.03 -19.44 44.36
C THR A 14 4.77 -18.10 43.70
N VAL A 15 5.05 -18.04 42.40
CA VAL A 15 4.66 -16.93 41.53
C VAL A 15 3.35 -17.31 40.86
N ASN A 16 2.27 -16.60 41.19
CA ASN A 16 0.91 -16.96 40.76
C ASN A 16 0.56 -16.37 39.40
N SER A 17 0.95 -15.11 39.18
CA SER A 17 0.81 -14.41 37.91
C SER A 17 1.91 -13.38 37.76
N VAL A 18 2.27 -13.09 36.51
CA VAL A 18 3.25 -12.07 36.18
C VAL A 18 2.73 -11.28 34.97
N ASP A 19 2.60 -9.97 35.18
CA ASP A 19 2.22 -8.99 34.18
C ASP A 19 3.45 -8.17 33.74
N THR A 20 3.24 -7.12 32.96
CA THR A 20 4.30 -6.19 32.52
C THR A 20 4.82 -5.33 33.65
N THR A 21 3.95 -4.85 34.53
CA THR A 21 4.29 -3.92 35.63
C THR A 21 4.01 -4.48 37.01
N SER A 22 3.56 -5.72 37.12
CA SER A 22 3.24 -6.32 38.41
C SER A 22 3.46 -7.82 38.43
N ALA A 23 3.55 -8.38 39.63
CA ALA A 23 3.58 -9.83 39.83
C ALA A 23 2.88 -10.21 41.13
N ALA A 24 2.00 -11.20 41.07
CA ALA A 24 1.35 -11.77 42.25
C ALA A 24 2.16 -12.97 42.76
N VAL A 25 2.56 -12.92 44.02
CA VAL A 25 3.28 -14.00 44.70
C VAL A 25 2.52 -14.45 45.93
N SER A 26 2.58 -15.73 46.26
CA SER A 26 2.01 -16.30 47.49
C SER A 26 2.92 -17.31 48.13
N TRP A 27 2.68 -17.59 49.40
CA TRP A 27 3.37 -18.60 50.17
C TRP A 27 2.40 -19.24 51.17
N SER A 28 2.78 -20.38 51.73
CA SER A 28 2.04 -21.02 52.81
C SER A 28 2.42 -20.40 54.16
N GLN A 29 1.42 -20.21 55.02
CA GLN A 29 1.65 -19.77 56.39
C GLN A 29 2.45 -20.83 57.15
N PRO A 30 3.54 -20.46 57.84
CA PRO A 30 4.35 -21.41 58.58
C PRO A 30 3.59 -22.05 59.75
N SER A 31 3.77 -23.36 59.96
CA SER A 31 3.10 -24.10 61.04
C SER A 31 3.50 -23.57 62.42
N GLY A 32 2.51 -23.29 63.29
CA GLY A 32 2.75 -22.84 64.67
C GLY A 32 2.65 -21.32 64.91
N LEU A 33 2.22 -20.55 63.91
CA LEU A 33 2.01 -19.09 64.02
C LEU A 33 0.54 -18.65 64.16
N ASP A 34 -0.39 -19.60 64.29
CA ASP A 34 -1.85 -19.35 64.27
C ASP A 34 -2.38 -18.46 65.41
N GLN A 35 -1.59 -18.28 66.47
CA GLN A 35 -1.95 -17.48 67.66
C GLN A 35 -0.97 -16.32 67.93
N THR A 36 -0.02 -16.07 67.03
CA THR A 36 1.00 -15.01 67.18
C THR A 36 0.83 -13.93 66.12
N GLN A 37 0.76 -12.66 66.53
CA GLN A 37 0.77 -11.54 65.59
C GLN A 37 2.11 -11.49 64.85
N HIS A 38 2.03 -11.56 63.52
CA HIS A 38 3.16 -11.54 62.61
C HIS A 38 2.77 -10.84 61.32
N HIS A 39 3.78 -10.39 60.57
CA HIS A 39 3.63 -9.91 59.21
C HIS A 39 4.77 -10.47 58.36
N TYR A 40 4.66 -10.32 57.04
CA TYR A 40 5.68 -10.74 56.09
C TYR A 40 6.37 -9.52 55.51
N GLN A 41 7.69 -9.59 55.42
CA GLN A 41 8.50 -8.58 54.74
C GLN A 41 9.01 -9.16 53.42
N ILE A 42 8.85 -8.39 52.35
CA ILE A 42 9.14 -8.80 50.98
C ILE A 42 10.20 -7.86 50.42
N PHE A 43 11.25 -8.47 49.88
CA PHE A 43 12.35 -7.82 49.21
C PHE A 43 12.27 -8.19 47.74
N TYR A 44 12.29 -7.21 46.84
CA TYR A 44 12.35 -7.50 45.42
C TYR A 44 13.26 -6.51 44.69
N HIS A 45 14.07 -7.02 43.77
CA HIS A 45 15.05 -6.21 43.06
C HIS A 45 15.43 -6.86 41.73
N CYS A 46 15.87 -6.02 40.78
CA CYS A 46 16.53 -6.51 39.57
C CYS A 46 18.06 -6.47 39.75
N PRO A 47 18.83 -7.17 38.90
CA PRO A 47 20.28 -7.16 38.98
C PRO A 47 20.86 -5.75 38.86
N GLY A 48 21.63 -5.30 39.86
CA GLY A 48 22.30 -4.00 39.86
C GLY A 48 21.50 -2.82 40.44
N THR A 49 20.29 -3.04 40.99
CA THR A 49 19.53 -2.01 41.71
C THR A 49 19.44 -2.29 43.21
N GLU A 50 19.11 -1.26 43.99
CA GLU A 50 18.78 -1.44 45.41
C GLU A 50 17.45 -2.21 45.57
N PRO A 51 17.30 -3.01 46.63
CA PRO A 51 16.10 -3.78 46.86
C PRO A 51 14.94 -2.95 47.38
N HIS A 52 13.80 -3.07 46.70
CA HIS A 52 12.53 -2.54 47.18
C HIS A 52 12.02 -3.41 48.34
N ILE A 53 11.49 -2.75 49.37
CA ILE A 53 11.02 -3.39 50.59
C ILE A 53 9.55 -3.05 50.76
N THR A 54 8.71 -4.06 50.93
CA THR A 54 7.29 -3.91 51.27
C THR A 54 6.88 -4.92 52.35
N SER A 55 5.69 -4.76 52.92
CA SER A 55 5.19 -5.63 53.97
C SER A 55 3.69 -5.91 53.82
N THR A 56 3.27 -7.13 54.15
CA THR A 56 1.86 -7.54 54.15
C THR A 56 1.55 -8.44 55.34
N SER A 57 0.30 -8.43 55.80
CA SER A 57 -0.20 -9.37 56.80
C SER A 57 -0.81 -10.64 56.18
N SER A 58 -1.05 -10.64 54.87
CA SER A 58 -1.59 -11.80 54.13
C SER A 58 -0.48 -12.67 53.54
N PRO A 59 -0.71 -13.98 53.36
CA PRO A 59 0.27 -14.90 52.76
C PRO A 59 0.40 -14.75 51.23
N SER A 60 0.02 -13.59 50.70
CA SER A 60 0.11 -13.21 49.29
C SER A 60 0.24 -11.69 49.17
N ILE A 61 0.88 -11.27 48.08
CA ILE A 61 0.98 -9.85 47.71
C ILE A 61 1.12 -9.71 46.19
N THR A 62 0.55 -8.64 45.66
CA THR A 62 0.85 -8.16 44.31
C THR A 62 1.92 -7.08 44.40
N LEU A 63 3.06 -7.32 43.76
CA LEU A 63 4.16 -6.36 43.64
C LEU A 63 3.82 -5.38 42.50
N PRO A 64 3.60 -4.08 42.75
CA PRO A 64 3.33 -3.10 41.71
C PRO A 64 4.63 -2.48 41.16
N ASP A 65 4.51 -1.63 40.15
CA ASP A 65 5.57 -0.75 39.61
C ASP A 65 6.86 -1.46 39.14
N LEU A 66 6.73 -2.72 38.69
CA LEU A 66 7.82 -3.45 38.07
C LEU A 66 8.12 -2.91 36.65
N GLN A 67 9.35 -3.06 36.19
CA GLN A 67 9.73 -2.79 34.80
C GLN A 67 9.43 -4.01 33.95
N GLY A 68 8.86 -3.82 32.76
CA GLY A 68 8.62 -4.89 31.78
C GLY A 68 9.91 -5.55 31.30
N SER A 69 9.82 -6.79 30.81
CA SER A 69 10.95 -7.59 30.30
C SER A 69 12.15 -7.68 31.26
N THR A 70 11.91 -7.62 32.57
CA THR A 70 12.96 -7.51 33.59
C THR A 70 12.87 -8.67 34.57
N GLN A 71 14.02 -9.30 34.85
CA GLN A 71 14.11 -10.34 35.86
C GLN A 71 14.20 -9.72 37.25
N TYR A 72 13.34 -10.18 38.16
CA TYR A 72 13.33 -9.81 39.57
C TYR A 72 13.62 -11.03 40.44
N SER A 73 14.49 -10.82 41.43
CA SER A 73 14.62 -11.72 42.58
C SER A 73 13.65 -11.25 43.65
N VAL A 74 12.77 -12.13 44.12
CA VAL A 74 11.79 -11.85 45.18
C VAL A 74 12.08 -12.75 46.37
N SER A 75 12.23 -12.15 47.54
CA SER A 75 12.51 -12.85 48.80
C SER A 75 11.51 -12.46 49.88
N VAL A 76 11.02 -13.43 50.66
CA VAL A 76 10.03 -13.23 51.72
C VAL A 76 10.56 -13.77 53.03
N CYS A 77 10.33 -13.05 54.13
CA CYS A 77 10.55 -13.55 55.49
C CYS A 77 9.39 -13.20 56.42
N THR A 78 9.23 -13.99 57.48
CA THR A 78 8.28 -13.76 58.57
C THR A 78 8.90 -12.83 59.61
N MET A 79 8.17 -11.79 59.99
CA MET A 79 8.55 -10.80 61.01
C MET A 79 7.60 -10.87 62.20
N LEU A 80 8.16 -11.06 63.40
CA LEU A 80 7.42 -10.96 64.67
C LEU A 80 7.43 -9.51 65.20
N GLU A 81 6.49 -9.16 66.09
CA GLU A 81 6.43 -7.81 66.69
C GLU A 81 7.67 -7.43 67.52
N ASP A 82 8.41 -8.43 68.02
CA ASP A 82 9.66 -8.22 68.76
C ASP A 82 10.88 -7.99 67.85
N GLY A 83 10.66 -7.85 66.53
CA GLY A 83 11.69 -7.55 65.53
C GLY A 83 12.51 -8.75 65.08
N ARG A 84 12.19 -9.97 65.51
CA ARG A 84 12.87 -11.18 65.04
C ARG A 84 12.39 -11.57 63.63
N GLN A 85 13.34 -11.94 62.78
CA GLN A 85 13.11 -12.32 61.38
C GLN A 85 13.43 -13.80 61.14
N SER A 86 12.69 -14.43 60.23
CA SER A 86 12.97 -15.81 59.79
C SER A 86 14.10 -15.84 58.76
N GLN A 87 14.48 -17.03 58.31
CA GLN A 87 15.26 -17.16 57.06
C GLN A 87 14.44 -16.63 55.87
N LEU A 88 15.14 -16.09 54.86
CA LEU A 88 14.52 -15.63 53.61
C LEU A 88 14.27 -16.81 52.68
N VAL A 89 13.07 -16.88 52.12
CA VAL A 89 12.75 -17.78 51.00
C VAL A 89 12.69 -16.95 49.74
N SER A 90 13.42 -17.37 48.71
CA SER A 90 13.59 -16.59 47.47
C SER A 90 13.08 -17.35 46.26
N THR A 91 12.55 -16.60 45.30
CA THR A 91 12.18 -17.06 43.96
C THR A 91 12.57 -15.99 42.94
N THR A 92 12.56 -16.35 41.66
CA THR A 92 12.81 -15.42 40.57
C THR A 92 11.61 -15.37 39.65
N LEU A 93 11.27 -14.18 39.16
CA LEU A 93 10.26 -13.98 38.13
C LEU A 93 10.78 -13.05 37.05
N THR A 94 10.23 -13.15 35.85
CA THR A 94 10.53 -12.24 34.74
C THR A 94 9.23 -11.61 34.28
N THR A 95 9.14 -10.29 34.37
CA THR A 95 7.97 -9.54 33.90
C THR A 95 7.78 -9.71 32.40
N ARG A 96 6.52 -9.66 31.96
CA ARG A 96 6.21 -9.73 30.52
C ARG A 96 6.75 -8.49 29.80
N SER A 97 6.98 -8.63 28.50
CA SER A 97 7.28 -7.49 27.63
C SER A 97 6.03 -6.72 27.24
N TYR A 98 6.11 -5.40 27.16
CA TYR A 98 5.00 -4.55 26.70
C TYR A 98 4.55 -4.89 25.29
N LEU A 99 5.49 -5.24 24.40
CA LEU A 99 5.18 -5.67 23.04
C LEU A 99 4.42 -6.99 23.03
N MET A 100 4.95 -8.07 23.60
CA MET A 100 4.25 -9.36 23.55
C MET A 100 2.88 -9.34 24.23
N GLU A 101 2.71 -8.56 25.31
CA GLU A 101 1.37 -8.39 25.91
C GLU A 101 0.39 -7.77 24.91
N LEU A 102 0.81 -6.72 24.19
CA LEU A 102 -0.01 -6.08 23.16
C LEU A 102 -0.27 -7.01 21.97
N LEU A 103 0.75 -7.73 21.51
CA LEU A 103 0.63 -8.67 20.39
C LEU A 103 -0.32 -9.82 20.72
N SER A 104 -0.26 -10.36 21.94
CA SER A 104 -1.18 -11.41 22.40
C SER A 104 -2.63 -10.90 22.45
N LYS A 105 -2.85 -9.68 22.97
CA LYS A 105 -4.19 -9.03 22.99
C LYS A 105 -4.75 -8.75 21.59
N THR A 106 -3.88 -8.44 20.63
CA THR A 106 -4.26 -8.11 19.25
C THR A 106 -4.23 -9.32 18.30
N GLY A 107 -3.81 -10.50 18.76
CA GLY A 107 -3.71 -11.70 17.92
C GLY A 107 -2.55 -11.64 16.91
N LEU A 108 -1.53 -10.82 17.17
CA LEU A 108 -0.36 -10.62 16.30
C LEU A 108 0.90 -11.37 16.78
N GLU A 109 0.80 -12.16 17.85
CA GLU A 109 1.92 -12.85 18.49
C GLU A 109 2.67 -13.78 17.52
N ASP A 110 1.95 -14.67 16.83
CA ASP A 110 2.51 -15.59 15.83
C ASP A 110 3.18 -14.86 14.64
N HIS A 111 2.74 -13.63 14.37
CA HIS A 111 3.21 -12.82 13.26
C HIS A 111 4.45 -11.99 13.59
N TYR A 112 4.89 -11.95 14.86
CA TYR A 112 6.12 -11.26 15.20
C TYR A 112 7.35 -11.94 14.58
N GLU A 113 7.40 -13.28 14.61
CA GLU A 113 8.48 -14.06 14.00
C GLU A 113 8.17 -14.44 12.54
N ASN A 114 6.97 -14.95 12.27
CA ASN A 114 6.63 -15.48 10.93
C ASN A 114 6.31 -14.39 9.90
N LYS A 115 6.02 -13.16 10.37
CA LYS A 115 5.58 -11.99 9.59
C LYS A 115 4.24 -12.18 8.87
N LEU A 116 3.42 -11.14 8.89
CA LEU A 116 2.27 -10.98 8.02
C LEU A 116 2.78 -10.66 6.61
N THR A 117 2.24 -11.39 5.63
CA THR A 117 2.57 -11.17 4.22
C THR A 117 1.50 -10.35 3.52
N LEU A 118 1.88 -9.63 2.46
CA LEU A 118 0.93 -8.91 1.62
C LEU A 118 -0.16 -9.86 1.07
N SER A 119 0.24 -11.07 0.66
CA SER A 119 -0.71 -12.06 0.12
C SER A 119 -1.82 -12.40 1.11
N THR A 120 -1.48 -12.57 2.40
CA THR A 120 -2.43 -12.87 3.48
C THR A 120 -3.42 -11.73 3.71
N VAL A 121 -2.98 -10.48 3.60
CA VAL A 121 -3.83 -9.29 3.79
C VAL A 121 -4.77 -9.07 2.61
N LEU A 122 -4.35 -9.43 1.40
CA LEU A 122 -5.17 -9.31 0.18
C LEU A 122 -6.14 -10.49 -0.01
N GLU A 123 -6.05 -11.55 0.80
CA GLU A 123 -6.97 -12.69 0.74
C GLU A 123 -8.44 -12.24 0.92
N ILE A 124 -9.32 -12.80 0.09
CA ILE A 124 -10.77 -12.57 0.22
C ILE A 124 -11.32 -13.47 1.32
N ASN A 125 -11.81 -12.88 2.41
CA ASN A 125 -12.38 -13.56 3.58
C ASN A 125 -13.75 -12.98 3.96
N ALA A 126 -14.52 -13.66 4.82
CA ALA A 126 -15.86 -13.23 5.21
C ALA A 126 -15.86 -11.83 5.84
N ASN A 127 -14.79 -11.51 6.58
CA ASN A 127 -14.58 -10.18 7.18
C ASN A 127 -14.31 -9.09 6.12
N THR A 128 -13.91 -9.43 4.89
CA THR A 128 -13.76 -8.45 3.81
C THR A 128 -15.10 -7.88 3.36
N THR A 129 -16.22 -8.58 3.52
CA THR A 129 -17.55 -8.10 3.10
C THR A 129 -18.51 -7.82 4.26
N SER A 130 -18.11 -8.13 5.50
CA SER A 130 -18.90 -7.89 6.70
C SER A 130 -18.80 -6.45 7.23
N ASP A 131 -19.94 -5.91 7.67
CA ASP A 131 -20.11 -4.66 8.42
C ASP A 131 -20.27 -4.91 9.94
N GLU A 132 -20.00 -6.14 10.40
CA GLU A 132 -20.18 -6.47 11.81
C GLU A 132 -19.32 -5.56 12.71
N PRO A 133 -19.92 -5.07 13.82
CA PRO A 133 -19.19 -4.22 14.75
C PRO A 133 -18.03 -5.01 15.37
N LEU A 134 -16.90 -4.32 15.55
CA LEU A 134 -15.71 -4.93 16.15
C LEU A 134 -15.96 -5.19 17.63
N THR A 135 -16.01 -6.46 18.02
CA THR A 135 -16.30 -6.89 19.39
C THR A 135 -15.04 -7.26 20.18
N THR A 136 -13.91 -7.50 19.51
CA THR A 136 -12.67 -7.99 20.14
C THR A 136 -11.43 -7.20 19.68
N MET A 137 -10.43 -7.08 20.56
CA MET A 137 -9.14 -6.45 20.21
C MET A 137 -8.39 -7.18 19.09
N GLN A 138 -8.60 -8.49 18.96
CA GLN A 138 -7.99 -9.32 17.92
C GLN A 138 -8.50 -8.97 16.51
N SER A 139 -9.68 -8.36 16.39
CA SER A 139 -10.23 -7.90 15.11
C SER A 139 -9.68 -6.55 14.64
N LEU A 140 -9.06 -5.76 15.53
CA LEU A 140 -8.58 -4.40 15.23
C LEU A 140 -7.50 -4.36 14.14
N PRO A 141 -6.45 -5.21 14.16
CA PRO A 141 -5.41 -5.18 13.12
C PRO A 141 -5.98 -5.48 11.73
N GLY A 142 -6.85 -6.49 11.62
CA GLY A 142 -7.50 -6.84 10.36
C GLY A 142 -8.40 -5.73 9.83
N ALA A 143 -9.18 -5.08 10.71
CA ALA A 143 -10.03 -3.96 10.33
C ALA A 143 -9.23 -2.73 9.87
N PHE A 144 -8.13 -2.42 10.56
CA PHE A 144 -7.19 -1.37 10.16
C PHE A 144 -6.62 -1.66 8.77
N LEU A 145 -6.06 -2.86 8.56
CA LEU A 145 -5.44 -3.25 7.29
C LEU A 145 -6.46 -3.26 6.14
N LYS A 146 -7.66 -3.81 6.35
CA LYS A 146 -8.75 -3.80 5.36
C LYS A 146 -9.08 -2.38 4.90
N LYS A 147 -9.36 -1.47 5.85
CA LYS A 147 -9.66 -0.06 5.53
C LYS A 147 -8.47 0.63 4.85
N LEU A 148 -7.25 0.35 5.30
CA LEU A 148 -6.04 0.95 4.75
C LEU A 148 -5.79 0.50 3.30
N MET A 149 -5.94 -0.78 2.97
CA MET A 149 -5.77 -1.28 1.59
C MET A 149 -6.73 -0.62 0.59
N MET A 150 -7.90 -0.18 1.08
CA MET A 150 -8.90 0.58 0.33
C MET A 150 -8.68 2.10 0.34
N ALA A 151 -7.52 2.55 0.85
CA ALA A 151 -7.18 3.95 1.04
C ALA A 151 -8.27 4.76 1.77
N ASN A 152 -8.95 4.12 2.74
CA ASN A 152 -9.99 4.77 3.52
C ASN A 152 -9.35 5.63 4.62
N VAL A 153 -9.66 6.93 4.63
CA VAL A 153 -9.14 7.90 5.61
C VAL A 153 -9.59 7.63 7.05
N ASN A 154 -10.63 6.82 7.24
CA ASN A 154 -11.11 6.38 8.56
C ASN A 154 -10.37 5.13 9.06
N ALA A 155 -9.29 4.68 8.39
CA ALA A 155 -8.53 3.51 8.80
C ALA A 155 -7.89 3.62 10.20
N ARG A 156 -7.67 4.84 10.73
CA ARG A 156 -7.14 5.04 12.10
C ARG A 156 -8.21 5.07 13.19
N SER A 157 -9.49 5.20 12.81
CA SER A 157 -10.65 5.25 13.70
C SER A 157 -11.24 3.85 13.86
N VAL A 158 -10.45 2.93 14.41
CA VAL A 158 -10.86 1.54 14.65
C VAL A 158 -10.98 1.34 16.16
N LYS A 159 -12.19 1.05 16.62
CA LYS A 159 -12.51 0.89 18.05
C LYS A 159 -13.41 -0.32 18.26
N CYS A 160 -13.20 -1.04 19.35
CA CYS A 160 -14.14 -2.06 19.81
C CYS A 160 -15.40 -1.40 20.39
N LEU A 161 -16.57 -1.80 19.91
CA LEU A 161 -17.84 -1.37 20.48
C LEU A 161 -18.19 -2.29 21.65
N ASN A 162 -18.38 -1.73 22.84
CA ASN A 162 -18.97 -2.47 23.96
C ASN A 162 -20.49 -2.42 23.80
N THR A 163 -21.15 -3.58 23.83
CA THR A 163 -22.60 -3.75 23.65
C THR A 163 -23.48 -3.03 24.69
N ASP A 164 -22.90 -2.43 25.73
CA ASP A 164 -23.62 -1.84 26.87
C ASP A 164 -23.54 -0.30 26.95
N GLN A 165 -23.22 0.40 25.86
CA GLN A 165 -23.32 1.87 25.84
C GLN A 165 -24.78 2.33 25.59
N GLU A 166 -25.67 2.07 26.54
CA GLU A 166 -26.81 2.97 26.73
C GLU A 166 -26.25 4.36 27.06
N VAL A 167 -26.78 5.40 26.41
CA VAL A 167 -26.41 6.79 26.67
C VAL A 167 -26.73 7.11 28.14
N SER A 168 -25.76 6.95 29.04
CA SER A 168 -25.96 7.27 30.44
C SER A 168 -26.01 8.80 30.59
N TYR A 169 -27.21 9.36 30.78
CA TYR A 169 -27.33 10.72 31.27
C TYR A 169 -26.64 10.79 32.63
N CYS A 170 -25.55 11.56 32.74
CA CYS A 170 -24.71 11.59 33.95
C CYS A 170 -25.51 11.99 35.20
N GLY A 171 -25.79 11.01 36.06
CA GLY A 171 -25.97 11.25 37.49
C GLY A 171 -24.60 11.48 38.14
N VAL A 172 -24.54 12.42 39.09
CA VAL A 172 -23.32 12.95 39.72
C VAL A 172 -22.48 11.88 40.45
N ASP A 173 -23.03 10.67 40.64
CA ASP A 173 -22.40 9.58 41.40
C ASP A 173 -21.49 8.65 40.57
N ASN A 174 -21.43 8.78 39.24
CA ASN A 174 -20.61 7.92 38.37
C ASN A 174 -19.18 8.44 38.08
N LEU A 175 -18.69 9.43 38.85
CA LEU A 175 -17.39 10.08 38.63
C LEU A 175 -16.16 9.23 39.02
N TYR A 176 -16.34 8.03 39.56
CA TYR A 176 -15.25 7.18 40.09
C TYR A 176 -15.30 5.71 39.64
N ILE A 177 -16.03 5.39 38.58
CA ILE A 177 -15.89 4.08 37.93
C ILE A 177 -14.86 4.26 36.82
N ASP A 178 -13.59 4.04 37.16
CA ASP A 178 -12.55 3.75 36.19
C ASP A 178 -12.92 2.38 35.57
N THR A 179 -13.77 2.37 34.55
CA THR A 179 -13.98 1.14 33.78
C THR A 179 -12.66 0.82 33.12
N ASP A 180 -11.93 -0.14 33.68
CA ASP A 180 -10.76 -0.77 33.07
C ASP A 180 -11.03 -0.94 31.57
N SER A 181 -10.42 -0.05 30.79
CA SER A 181 -10.63 0.09 29.35
C SER A 181 -9.88 -1.00 28.60
N ASN A 182 -10.19 -2.26 28.93
CA ASN A 182 -9.47 -3.44 28.45
C ASN A 182 -9.54 -3.65 26.93
N ASN A 183 -10.34 -2.88 26.20
CA ASN A 183 -10.57 -3.02 24.75
C ASN A 183 -10.13 -1.81 23.91
N VAL A 184 -9.28 -0.92 24.42
CA VAL A 184 -8.84 0.28 23.68
C VAL A 184 -7.32 0.29 23.48
N ILE A 185 -6.89 0.62 22.27
CA ILE A 185 -5.48 0.70 21.86
C ILE A 185 -5.21 2.08 21.27
N ASN A 186 -4.04 2.68 21.57
CA ASN A 186 -3.63 3.88 20.86
C ASN A 186 -3.35 3.52 19.38
N PRO A 187 -3.87 4.26 18.39
CA PRO A 187 -3.65 3.94 16.98
C PRO A 187 -2.16 3.88 16.59
N LEU A 188 -1.28 4.65 17.25
CA LEU A 188 0.17 4.57 17.02
C LEU A 188 0.77 3.24 17.49
N ASP A 189 0.28 2.68 18.59
CA ASP A 189 0.72 1.36 19.06
C ASP A 189 0.24 0.27 18.11
N LEU A 190 -1.01 0.35 17.62
CA LEU A 190 -1.53 -0.58 16.62
C LEU A 190 -0.69 -0.54 15.34
N ILE A 191 -0.40 0.65 14.83
CA ILE A 191 0.45 0.85 13.64
C ILE A 191 1.85 0.28 13.92
N THR A 192 2.48 0.62 15.04
CA THR A 192 3.83 0.15 15.38
C THR A 192 3.88 -1.38 15.47
N ALA A 193 2.89 -2.01 16.12
CA ALA A 193 2.78 -3.47 16.20
C ALA A 193 2.63 -4.11 14.82
N LEU A 194 1.76 -3.55 13.97
CA LEU A 194 1.57 -4.05 12.60
C LEU A 194 2.86 -3.96 11.78
N PHE A 195 3.60 -2.85 11.86
CA PHE A 195 4.89 -2.72 11.16
C PHE A 195 5.91 -3.75 11.66
N LEU A 196 6.02 -3.96 12.97
CA LEU A 196 6.93 -4.97 13.55
C LEU A 196 6.55 -6.41 13.15
N CYS A 197 5.26 -6.68 13.00
CA CYS A 197 4.73 -8.00 12.63
C CYS A 197 4.54 -8.19 11.12
N SER A 198 4.95 -7.26 10.25
CA SER A 198 4.78 -7.36 8.79
C SER A 198 6.10 -7.61 8.06
N ASP A 199 6.03 -8.27 6.90
CA ASP A 199 7.16 -8.39 6.00
C ASP A 199 7.43 -7.06 5.25
N GLY A 200 8.59 -6.97 4.59
CA GLY A 200 8.99 -5.75 3.88
C GLY A 200 8.04 -5.34 2.74
N PHE A 201 7.31 -6.27 2.14
CA PHE A 201 6.38 -5.96 1.03
C PHE A 201 5.06 -5.39 1.55
N LEU A 202 4.53 -5.97 2.64
CA LEU A 202 3.35 -5.44 3.32
C LEU A 202 3.65 -4.08 3.96
N GLN A 203 4.80 -3.90 4.60
CA GLN A 203 5.23 -2.60 5.14
C GLN A 203 5.25 -1.52 4.05
N GLN A 204 5.80 -1.84 2.87
CA GLN A 204 5.84 -0.92 1.74
C GLN A 204 4.44 -0.56 1.22
N GLU A 205 3.53 -1.55 1.10
CA GLU A 205 2.15 -1.29 0.69
C GLU A 205 1.38 -0.46 1.74
N MET A 206 1.55 -0.77 3.03
CA MET A 206 0.97 0.01 4.13
C MET A 206 1.42 1.48 4.04
N VAL A 207 2.73 1.72 3.88
CA VAL A 207 3.28 3.08 3.73
C VAL A 207 2.72 3.79 2.50
N GLN A 208 2.59 3.10 1.37
CA GLN A 208 2.01 3.65 0.15
C GLN A 208 0.54 4.08 0.38
N LYS A 209 -0.30 3.22 0.96
CA LYS A 209 -1.70 3.52 1.25
C LYS A 209 -1.87 4.60 2.32
N MET A 210 -1.05 4.58 3.38
CA MET A 210 -1.03 5.63 4.40
C MET A 210 -0.70 6.99 3.78
N SER A 211 0.25 7.03 2.85
CA SER A 211 0.63 8.24 2.09
C SER A 211 -0.47 8.74 1.16
N MET A 212 -1.34 7.85 0.62
CA MET A 212 -2.54 8.24 -0.13
C MET A 212 -3.62 8.87 0.76
N CYS A 213 -3.73 8.40 2.02
CA CYS A 213 -4.61 8.97 3.03
C CYS A 213 -4.08 10.24 3.70
N GLN A 214 -2.90 10.75 3.29
CA GLN A 214 -2.19 11.88 3.92
C GLN A 214 -1.84 11.62 5.40
N PHE A 215 -1.68 10.35 5.81
CA PHE A 215 -1.18 10.01 7.12
C PHE A 215 0.34 10.15 7.16
N ALA A 216 0.87 10.51 8.33
CA ALA A 216 2.30 10.38 8.56
C ALA A 216 2.70 8.89 8.56
N VAL A 217 3.87 8.59 8.00
CA VAL A 217 4.39 7.22 7.88
C VAL A 217 5.65 7.05 8.72
N PRO A 218 6.01 5.83 9.18
CA PRO A 218 7.23 5.62 9.95
C PRO A 218 8.48 5.97 9.14
N LEU A 219 9.35 6.83 9.69
CA LEU A 219 10.72 7.04 9.24
C LEU A 219 11.69 6.19 10.07
N LEU A 220 11.60 6.30 11.41
CA LEU A 220 12.32 5.42 12.34
C LEU A 220 11.30 4.63 13.15
N LEU A 221 11.31 3.30 12.99
CA LEU A 221 10.47 2.37 13.73
C LEU A 221 11.21 1.88 14.99
N PRO A 222 10.69 2.12 16.21
CA PRO A 222 11.30 1.67 17.44
C PRO A 222 10.88 0.23 17.77
N ASN A 223 11.76 -0.51 18.43
CA ASN A 223 11.41 -1.72 19.16
C ASN A 223 11.61 -1.45 20.66
N CYS A 224 10.51 -1.41 21.42
CA CYS A 224 10.57 -1.07 22.85
C CYS A 224 11.33 -2.10 23.69
N ASP A 225 11.36 -3.36 23.26
CA ASP A 225 11.98 -4.46 24.00
C ASP A 225 13.48 -4.54 23.72
N THR A 226 13.88 -4.48 22.45
CA THR A 226 15.31 -4.57 22.07
C THR A 226 16.04 -3.23 22.14
N LYS A 227 15.29 -2.11 22.21
CA LYS A 227 15.80 -0.73 22.10
C LYS A 227 16.50 -0.42 20.77
N GLU A 228 16.29 -1.28 19.78
CA GLU A 228 16.73 -1.07 18.41
C GLU A 228 15.78 -0.12 17.69
N ASN A 229 16.30 0.54 16.67
CA ASN A 229 15.52 1.41 15.80
C ASN A 229 15.88 1.08 14.36
N THR A 230 14.88 1.07 13.49
CA THR A 230 15.03 0.76 12.08
C THR A 230 14.60 1.95 11.23
N LEU A 231 15.49 2.43 10.36
CA LEU A 231 15.18 3.36 9.29
C LEU A 231 14.40 2.61 8.21
N MET A 232 13.16 3.04 7.97
CA MET A 232 12.21 2.39 7.07
C MET A 232 12.40 2.83 5.61
N LEU A 233 13.62 2.67 5.07
CA LEU A 233 13.95 3.12 3.71
C LEU A 233 13.22 2.29 2.64
N TRP A 234 13.27 0.96 2.74
CA TRP A 234 12.61 0.05 1.81
C TRP A 234 11.10 0.32 1.76
N ALA A 235 10.47 0.48 2.93
CA ALA A 235 9.04 0.77 3.02
C ALA A 235 8.66 2.10 2.32
N LEU A 236 9.54 3.10 2.32
CA LEU A 236 9.31 4.41 1.69
C LEU A 236 9.58 4.44 0.16
N ARG A 237 10.25 3.42 -0.40
CA ARG A 237 10.71 3.40 -1.81
C ARG A 237 9.59 3.64 -2.82
N ASP A 238 8.37 3.15 -2.55
CA ASP A 238 7.23 3.21 -3.46
C ASP A 238 6.41 4.50 -3.43
N ILE A 239 6.76 5.44 -2.54
CA ILE A 239 6.09 6.74 -2.52
C ILE A 239 6.57 7.58 -3.71
N VAL A 240 5.73 7.67 -4.74
CA VAL A 240 5.84 8.63 -5.83
C VAL A 240 4.90 9.80 -5.56
N LYS A 241 5.42 11.04 -5.63
CA LYS A 241 4.62 12.25 -5.44
C LYS A 241 4.72 13.18 -6.64
N LYS A 242 3.60 13.82 -6.96
CA LYS A 242 3.49 14.85 -8.00
C LYS A 242 3.34 16.20 -7.34
N PHE A 243 4.11 17.20 -7.76
CA PHE A 243 3.99 18.56 -7.24
C PHE A 243 4.47 19.60 -8.27
N ARG A 244 4.15 20.87 -8.03
CA ARG A 244 4.57 21.98 -8.90
C ARG A 244 5.27 23.06 -8.10
N LEU A 245 6.46 23.45 -8.54
CA LEU A 245 7.20 24.54 -7.94
C LEU A 245 6.57 25.88 -8.30
N SER A 246 6.52 26.80 -7.32
CA SER A 246 5.96 28.14 -7.52
C SER A 246 6.72 28.99 -8.56
N SER A 247 7.99 28.67 -8.84
CA SER A 247 8.83 29.27 -9.89
C SER A 247 8.48 28.82 -11.32
N GLN A 248 7.73 27.73 -11.49
CA GLN A 248 7.35 27.14 -12.79
C GLN A 248 5.89 27.43 -13.17
N THR A 249 5.30 28.49 -12.61
CA THR A 249 3.90 28.87 -12.84
C THR A 249 3.59 29.17 -14.31
N SER A 250 4.55 29.70 -15.06
CA SER A 250 4.39 30.04 -16.49
C SER A 250 4.37 28.82 -17.42
N THR A 251 5.09 27.75 -17.10
CA THR A 251 5.19 26.55 -17.95
C THR A 251 4.17 25.46 -17.62
N LYS A 252 3.44 25.61 -16.49
CA LYS A 252 2.55 24.56 -15.91
C LYS A 252 3.23 23.20 -15.77
N ALA A 253 4.57 23.17 -15.70
CA ALA A 253 5.33 21.95 -15.51
C ALA A 253 5.09 21.37 -14.11
N PHE A 254 5.18 20.05 -13.98
CA PHE A 254 5.11 19.35 -12.70
C PHE A 254 6.30 18.40 -12.58
N VAL A 255 6.69 18.14 -11.33
CA VAL A 255 7.70 17.16 -10.96
C VAL A 255 6.96 15.90 -10.49
N GLU A 256 7.40 14.74 -10.95
CA GLU A 256 6.93 13.42 -10.52
C GLU A 256 8.15 12.57 -10.19
N GLU A 257 8.40 12.36 -8.91
CA GLU A 257 9.60 11.67 -8.43
C GLU A 257 9.29 10.82 -7.20
N ARG A 258 10.16 9.85 -6.93
CA ARG A 258 10.15 9.07 -5.70
C ARG A 258 10.70 9.91 -4.56
N ILE A 259 9.95 9.98 -3.47
CA ILE A 259 10.26 10.90 -2.37
C ILE A 259 11.60 10.61 -1.70
N VAL A 260 12.04 9.35 -1.74
CA VAL A 260 13.33 8.92 -1.17
C VAL A 260 14.54 9.41 -1.97
N LEU A 261 14.35 9.72 -3.26
CA LEU A 261 15.38 10.23 -4.17
C LEU A 261 15.31 11.76 -4.32
N SER A 262 14.17 12.37 -4.01
CA SER A 262 13.98 13.81 -4.16
C SER A 262 14.75 14.60 -3.09
N ASP A 263 15.39 15.68 -3.53
CA ASP A 263 16.11 16.65 -2.69
C ASP A 263 15.13 17.59 -1.98
N ILE A 264 14.44 17.05 -0.95
CA ILE A 264 13.43 17.77 -0.16
C ILE A 264 13.98 18.06 1.24
N PRO A 265 13.95 19.32 1.73
CA PRO A 265 14.39 19.64 3.08
C PRO A 265 13.53 18.93 4.13
N MET A 266 14.18 18.29 5.10
CA MET A 266 13.50 17.75 6.28
C MET A 266 13.59 18.72 7.46
N VAL A 267 12.44 19.06 8.04
CA VAL A 267 12.32 19.81 9.28
C VAL A 267 11.75 18.90 10.36
N SER A 268 12.43 18.81 11.49
CA SER A 268 12.05 17.92 12.59
C SER A 268 11.41 18.66 13.74
N PHE A 269 10.43 18.03 14.38
CA PHE A 269 9.72 18.55 15.54
C PHE A 269 9.77 17.56 16.70
N VAL A 270 10.31 18.01 17.82
CA VAL A 270 10.57 17.15 18.98
C VAL A 270 10.04 17.80 20.26
N ARG A 271 9.86 17.00 21.31
CA ARG A 271 9.40 17.45 22.62
C ARG A 271 10.49 17.23 23.67
N LEU A 272 10.72 18.24 24.50
CA LEU A 272 11.57 18.14 25.69
C LEU A 272 10.75 18.39 26.95
N GLY A 273 10.58 17.34 27.75
CA GLY A 273 9.75 17.38 28.95
C GLY A 273 8.26 17.49 28.65
N GLU A 274 7.52 17.95 29.65
CA GLU A 274 6.10 18.23 29.50
C GLU A 274 5.88 19.54 28.74
N ILE A 275 4.83 19.56 27.91
CA ILE A 275 4.47 20.71 27.11
C ILE A 275 2.98 21.01 27.26
N SER A 276 2.66 22.28 27.42
CA SER A 276 1.28 22.79 27.51
C SER A 276 0.57 22.87 26.15
N VAL A 277 1.29 22.66 25.05
CA VAL A 277 0.75 22.72 23.68
C VAL A 277 0.92 21.36 23.01
N SER A 278 -0.16 20.80 22.49
CA SER A 278 -0.10 19.55 21.72
C SER A 278 0.73 19.73 20.45
N LYS A 279 1.94 19.17 20.43
CA LYS A 279 2.88 19.25 19.30
C LYS A 279 2.24 18.76 18.00
N SER A 280 1.75 17.52 17.98
CA SER A 280 1.17 16.91 16.77
C SER A 280 -0.05 17.69 16.25
N HIS A 281 -0.88 18.24 17.14
CA HIS A 281 -2.03 19.06 16.73
C HIS A 281 -1.60 20.38 16.04
N ILE A 282 -0.52 21.02 16.50
CA ILE A 282 0.07 22.18 15.82
C ILE A 282 0.66 21.79 14.47
N LEU A 283 1.29 20.62 14.35
CA LEU A 283 1.85 20.14 13.08
C LEU A 283 0.78 19.89 12.02
N ASN A 284 -0.40 19.35 12.40
CA ASN A 284 -1.52 19.22 11.46
C ASN A 284 -1.95 20.59 10.92
N LYS A 285 -2.07 21.59 11.79
CA LYS A 285 -2.38 22.98 11.37
C LYS A 285 -1.25 23.61 10.53
N LEU A 286 0.00 23.24 10.76
CA LEU A 286 1.15 23.71 9.97
C LEU A 286 1.06 23.22 8.51
N LEU A 287 0.69 21.96 8.32
CA LEU A 287 0.65 21.28 7.02
C LEU A 287 -0.65 21.50 6.25
N SER A 288 -1.74 21.86 6.92
CA SER A 288 -3.05 22.04 6.30
C SER A 288 -3.49 23.50 6.18
N ASN A 289 -4.21 23.80 5.11
CA ASN A 289 -5.02 25.02 5.06
C ASN A 289 -6.31 24.84 5.86
N PRO A 290 -6.89 25.90 6.46
CA PRO A 290 -8.13 25.79 7.25
C PRO A 290 -9.32 25.21 6.48
N GLN A 291 -9.34 25.36 5.16
CA GLN A 291 -10.40 24.82 4.28
C GLN A 291 -10.18 23.36 3.86
N GLN A 292 -8.99 22.82 4.11
CA GLN A 292 -8.57 21.46 3.74
C GLN A 292 -7.83 20.79 4.92
N TYR A 293 -8.33 21.02 6.13
CA TYR A 293 -7.77 20.45 7.34
C TYR A 293 -7.89 18.93 7.31
N HIS A 294 -6.78 18.25 7.60
CA HIS A 294 -6.75 16.80 7.78
C HIS A 294 -5.72 16.44 8.84
N ASP A 295 -6.00 15.41 9.63
CA ASP A 295 -5.13 14.99 10.72
C ASP A 295 -3.97 14.14 10.21
N THR A 296 -2.90 14.74 9.71
CA THR A 296 -1.71 14.00 9.26
C THR A 296 -1.09 13.16 10.38
N PHE A 297 -0.83 13.78 11.54
CA PHE A 297 -0.27 13.17 12.74
C PHE A 297 -1.37 12.92 13.77
N ILE A 298 -1.33 11.75 14.42
CA ILE A 298 -2.25 11.42 15.52
C ILE A 298 -2.05 12.39 16.69
N HIS A 299 -3.12 12.95 17.26
CA HIS A 299 -3.09 13.83 18.44
C HIS A 299 -4.14 13.44 19.47
N HIS A 300 -4.04 14.01 20.67
CA HIS A 300 -4.84 13.66 21.85
C HIS A 300 -6.35 13.77 21.65
N ASP A 301 -6.84 14.73 20.86
CA ASP A 301 -8.28 14.93 20.66
C ASP A 301 -8.86 14.03 19.54
N MET A 302 -8.05 13.16 18.94
CA MET A 302 -8.54 12.15 18.01
C MET A 302 -9.08 10.94 18.77
N GLU A 303 -9.92 10.15 18.11
CA GLU A 303 -10.44 8.90 18.67
C GLU A 303 -9.29 7.96 19.09
N CYS A 304 -9.30 7.55 20.36
CA CYS A 304 -8.24 6.74 21.01
C CYS A 304 -6.84 7.39 21.02
N GLY A 305 -6.71 8.67 20.65
CA GLY A 305 -5.44 9.39 20.63
C GLY A 305 -4.97 9.87 22.01
N ASP A 306 -5.87 9.87 22.98
CA ASP A 306 -5.64 10.19 24.39
C ASP A 306 -5.07 9.02 25.20
N ILE A 307 -5.23 7.79 24.70
CA ILE A 307 -4.73 6.57 25.31
C ILE A 307 -3.19 6.61 25.40
N THR A 308 -2.65 6.30 26.57
CA THR A 308 -1.21 6.26 26.82
C THR A 308 -0.51 5.29 25.87
N HIS A 309 0.59 5.74 25.26
CA HIS A 309 1.43 4.90 24.40
C HIS A 309 2.09 3.78 25.21
N ARG A 310 2.11 2.57 24.64
CA ARG A 310 2.79 1.40 25.23
C ARG A 310 4.07 1.03 24.50
N ILE A 311 4.08 1.11 23.17
CA ILE A 311 5.20 0.64 22.34
C ILE A 311 5.68 1.66 21.30
N SER A 312 4.86 2.67 20.99
CA SER A 312 5.12 3.65 19.93
C SER A 312 5.97 4.86 20.35
N ASP A 313 6.34 4.98 21.63
CA ASP A 313 7.26 6.03 22.07
C ASP A 313 8.67 5.81 21.49
N GLY A 314 9.26 6.88 20.95
CA GLY A 314 10.50 6.80 20.16
C GLY A 314 10.27 6.70 18.64
N LEU A 315 9.02 6.50 18.18
CA LEU A 315 8.67 6.52 16.76
C LEU A 315 8.94 7.90 16.16
N VAL A 316 9.67 7.93 15.03
CA VAL A 316 9.78 9.13 14.20
C VAL A 316 8.88 8.93 13.00
N GLU A 317 7.80 9.70 12.92
CA GLU A 317 6.92 9.75 11.75
C GLU A 317 7.42 10.82 10.77
N ILE A 318 7.19 10.64 9.47
CA ILE A 318 7.45 11.62 8.41
C ILE A 318 6.20 11.86 7.57
N SER A 319 5.99 13.10 7.16
CA SER A 319 5.00 13.49 6.15
C SER A 319 5.57 14.60 5.27
N TRP A 320 4.86 14.97 4.21
CA TRP A 320 5.32 15.96 3.23
C TRP A 320 4.26 17.01 2.97
N TYR A 321 4.72 18.26 2.86
CA TYR A 321 3.96 19.30 2.19
C TYR A 321 4.45 19.44 0.76
N LEU A 322 3.51 19.46 -0.18
CA LEU A 322 3.77 19.52 -1.61
C LEU A 322 3.00 20.68 -2.25
N PRO A 323 3.67 21.66 -2.87
CA PRO A 323 2.98 22.78 -3.51
C PRO A 323 2.23 22.35 -4.77
N CYS A 324 1.06 22.97 -5.00
CA CYS A 324 0.27 22.80 -6.22
C CYS A 324 0.65 23.81 -7.32
N GLY A 325 1.50 24.79 -7.00
CA GLY A 325 1.95 25.84 -7.91
C GLY A 325 1.01 27.06 -7.94
N ASN A 326 0.09 27.18 -6.99
CA ASN A 326 -0.80 28.32 -6.86
C ASN A 326 -0.47 29.09 -5.58
N ARG A 327 0.15 30.28 -5.72
CA ARG A 327 0.58 31.13 -4.60
C ARG A 327 -0.54 31.56 -3.65
N ASN A 328 -1.79 31.52 -4.09
CA ASN A 328 -2.94 31.88 -3.24
C ASN A 328 -3.39 30.73 -2.34
N ILE A 329 -2.98 29.49 -2.65
CA ILE A 329 -3.35 28.28 -1.92
C ILE A 329 -2.13 27.69 -1.22
N ASP A 330 -0.95 27.79 -1.84
CA ASP A 330 0.27 27.18 -1.32
C ASP A 330 0.74 27.86 -0.03
N ILE A 331 0.99 27.04 1.01
CA ILE A 331 1.59 27.43 2.29
C ILE A 331 3.09 27.66 2.10
N PHE A 332 3.76 26.73 1.40
CA PHE A 332 5.19 26.79 1.10
C PHE A 332 5.41 26.82 -0.42
N THR A 333 6.42 27.57 -0.85
CA THR A 333 6.80 27.75 -2.27
C THR A 333 7.55 26.55 -2.86
N LYS A 334 8.13 25.71 -2.00
CA LYS A 334 8.91 24.50 -2.27
C LYS A 334 8.37 23.33 -1.41
N PRO A 335 8.59 22.07 -1.82
CA PRO A 335 8.25 20.92 -0.99
C PRO A 335 9.05 20.90 0.32
N VAL A 336 8.45 20.36 1.38
CA VAL A 336 9.12 20.15 2.68
C VAL A 336 8.69 18.83 3.30
N SER A 337 9.65 18.11 3.86
CA SER A 337 9.43 16.94 4.71
C SER A 337 9.34 17.37 6.17
N VAL A 338 8.33 16.89 6.88
CA VAL A 338 8.12 17.17 8.30
C VAL A 338 8.25 15.86 9.08
N ALA A 339 9.25 15.80 9.96
CA ALA A 339 9.49 14.68 10.84
C ALA A 339 9.01 14.96 12.28
N ASN A 340 8.35 14.00 12.90
CA ASN A 340 7.71 14.12 14.20
C ASN A 340 8.16 12.98 15.13
N LEU A 341 9.01 13.26 16.11
CA LEU A 341 9.44 12.28 17.11
C LEU A 341 8.41 12.16 18.25
N ARG A 342 7.91 10.96 18.51
CA ARG A 342 7.01 10.62 19.63
C ARG A 342 7.81 10.38 20.91
N GLY A 343 7.23 10.74 22.05
CA GLY A 343 7.88 10.65 23.36
C GLY A 343 8.69 11.91 23.75
N ASP A 344 9.54 11.76 24.76
CA ASP A 344 10.45 12.82 25.26
C ASP A 344 11.88 12.53 24.79
N ILE A 345 12.55 13.53 24.20
CA ILE A 345 13.92 13.37 23.70
C ILE A 345 14.94 12.95 24.75
N ARG A 346 14.67 13.16 26.04
CA ARG A 346 15.53 12.68 27.14
C ARG A 346 15.65 11.15 27.17
N SER A 347 14.64 10.44 26.68
CA SER A 347 14.61 8.97 26.62
C SER A 347 15.08 8.42 25.27
N PHE A 348 15.18 9.25 24.23
CA PHE A 348 15.37 8.85 22.84
C PHE A 348 16.56 9.55 22.18
N GLU A 349 17.73 9.43 22.82
CA GLU A 349 18.96 10.13 22.40
C GLU A 349 19.42 9.74 20.99
N LYS A 350 19.29 8.46 20.60
CA LYS A 350 19.69 7.98 19.26
C LYS A 350 18.87 8.65 18.16
N GLN A 351 17.55 8.63 18.31
CA GLN A 351 16.62 9.24 17.35
C GLN A 351 16.81 10.75 17.29
N PHE A 352 16.96 11.41 18.44
CA PHE A 352 17.23 12.84 18.49
C PHE A 352 18.56 13.22 17.82
N SER A 353 19.63 12.44 18.07
CA SER A 353 20.94 12.68 17.45
C SER A 353 20.87 12.49 15.93
N PHE A 354 20.19 11.44 15.46
CA PHE A 354 19.93 11.23 14.03
C PHE A 354 19.22 12.44 13.41
N LEU A 355 18.12 12.92 14.00
CA LEU A 355 17.37 14.07 13.48
C LEU A 355 18.23 15.35 13.43
N CYS A 356 19.12 15.55 14.40
CA CYS A 356 20.05 16.69 14.41
C CYS A 356 21.11 16.65 13.31
N GLN A 357 21.40 15.48 12.74
CA GLN A 357 22.38 15.30 11.65
C GLN A 357 21.73 15.30 10.26
N THR A 358 20.46 14.86 10.17
CA THR A 358 19.75 14.70 8.90
C THR A 358 18.83 15.87 8.56
N SER A 359 18.33 16.62 9.55
CA SER A 359 17.37 17.70 9.33
C SER A 359 18.05 19.02 8.95
N ALA A 360 17.32 19.84 8.20
CA ALA A 360 17.59 21.25 8.01
C ALA A 360 17.57 22.01 9.34
N ALA A 361 16.50 21.77 10.10
CA ALA A 361 16.23 22.41 11.36
C ALA A 361 15.46 21.48 12.29
N VAL A 362 15.64 21.67 13.60
CA VAL A 362 14.93 20.93 14.64
C VAL A 362 14.23 21.93 15.56
N TYR A 363 12.90 21.90 15.57
CA TYR A 363 12.04 22.67 16.44
C TYR A 363 11.73 21.88 17.71
N ILE A 364 12.21 22.41 18.84
CA ILE A 364 12.11 21.76 20.15
C ILE A 364 11.01 22.44 20.95
N PHE A 365 9.89 21.73 21.13
CA PHE A 365 8.80 22.16 22.00
C PHE A 365 9.16 21.87 23.45
N THR A 366 9.16 22.91 24.29
CA THR A 366 9.40 22.77 25.72
C THR A 366 8.81 23.94 26.51
N ASP A 367 8.37 23.67 27.73
CA ASP A 367 8.07 24.72 28.72
C ASP A 367 9.23 24.88 29.73
N ASP A 368 10.25 23.99 29.72
CA ASP A 368 11.40 24.02 30.63
C ASP A 368 12.67 24.53 29.91
N LEU A 369 12.92 25.83 30.08
CA LEU A 369 14.08 26.49 29.50
C LEU A 369 15.42 25.99 30.08
N LYS A 370 15.45 25.50 31.33
CA LYS A 370 16.71 25.02 31.95
C LYS A 370 17.15 23.71 31.34
N ALA A 371 16.21 22.78 31.14
CA ALA A 371 16.47 21.53 30.46
C ALA A 371 17.02 21.77 29.04
N TYR A 372 16.45 22.75 28.33
CA TYR A 372 16.91 23.13 26.99
C TYR A 372 18.36 23.62 26.95
N LEU A 373 18.79 24.45 27.92
CA LEU A 373 20.19 24.90 28.00
C LEU A 373 21.17 23.76 28.23
N ASN A 374 20.80 22.77 29.03
CA ASN A 374 21.66 21.60 29.27
C ASN A 374 21.80 20.76 27.99
N LEU A 375 20.72 20.65 27.21
CA LEU A 375 20.73 19.99 25.91
C LEU A 375 21.71 20.69 24.94
N LEU A 376 21.65 22.02 24.83
CA LEU A 376 22.54 22.79 23.93
C LEU A 376 24.02 22.65 24.26
N LYS A 377 24.37 22.55 25.54
CA LYS A 377 25.78 22.43 25.97
C LYS A 377 26.41 21.08 25.60
N SER A 378 25.60 20.07 25.29
CA SER A 378 26.05 18.68 25.21
C SER A 378 26.13 18.10 23.80
N LYS A 379 25.71 18.84 22.75
CA LYS A 379 25.54 18.26 21.40
C LYS A 379 26.11 19.12 20.28
N ASN A 380 26.84 18.46 19.38
CA ASN A 380 27.24 19.01 18.09
C ASN A 380 26.13 18.70 17.07
N THR A 381 25.49 19.74 16.52
CA THR A 381 24.33 19.58 15.62
C THR A 381 24.61 20.22 14.26
N LYS A 382 24.32 19.48 13.18
CA LYS A 382 24.37 20.03 11.82
C LYS A 382 23.13 20.87 11.51
N ALA A 383 21.98 20.47 12.05
CA ALA A 383 20.72 21.19 11.93
C ALA A 383 20.70 22.49 12.75
N GLU A 384 19.97 23.50 12.27
CA GLU A 384 19.64 24.67 13.07
C GLU A 384 18.61 24.32 14.15
N LEU A 385 18.90 24.65 15.41
CA LEU A 385 17.98 24.38 16.53
C LEU A 385 17.09 25.59 16.78
N PHE A 386 15.78 25.32 16.86
CA PHE A 386 14.75 26.31 17.16
C PHE A 386 14.06 25.97 18.49
N LEU A 387 13.90 26.97 19.34
CA LEU A 387 13.19 26.86 20.60
C LEU A 387 11.72 27.26 20.42
N VAL A 388 10.80 26.35 20.71
CA VAL A 388 9.36 26.60 20.65
C VAL A 388 8.77 26.54 22.05
N VAL A 389 8.29 27.68 22.54
CA VAL A 389 7.86 27.84 23.95
C VAL A 389 6.48 28.45 24.04
N ASN A 390 5.71 28.02 25.05
CA ASN A 390 4.44 28.67 25.39
C ASN A 390 4.63 29.66 26.53
N SER A 391 4.27 30.92 26.31
CA SER A 391 4.35 31.97 27.32
C SER A 391 3.44 31.75 28.53
N GLN A 392 2.40 30.92 28.37
CA GLN A 392 1.47 30.53 29.44
C GLN A 392 1.89 29.24 30.18
N GLY A 393 2.99 28.60 29.76
CA GLY A 393 3.49 27.39 30.41
C GLY A 393 3.88 27.66 31.87
N LYS A 394 3.53 26.75 32.78
CA LYS A 394 3.73 26.92 34.24
C LYS A 394 5.19 27.19 34.62
N SER A 395 6.14 26.67 33.84
CA SER A 395 7.59 26.80 34.06
C SER A 395 8.27 27.91 33.25
N PHE A 396 7.55 28.60 32.36
CA PHE A 396 8.14 29.62 31.48
C PHE A 396 8.45 30.92 32.24
N ARG A 397 9.66 31.46 32.04
CA ARG A 397 10.07 32.77 32.58
C ARG A 397 10.75 33.60 31.50
N VAL A 398 10.15 34.75 31.19
CA VAL A 398 10.65 35.70 30.17
C VAL A 398 12.07 36.17 30.49
N ASP A 399 12.38 36.42 31.76
CA ASP A 399 13.71 36.91 32.16
C ASP A 399 14.81 35.88 31.90
N THR A 400 14.52 34.59 32.11
CA THR A 400 15.46 33.52 31.79
C THR A 400 15.71 33.46 30.29
N LEU A 401 14.67 33.58 29.46
CA LEU A 401 14.83 33.60 28.00
C LEU A 401 15.66 34.81 27.53
N LYS A 402 15.41 36.01 28.09
CA LYS A 402 16.21 37.20 27.79
C LYS A 402 17.68 37.02 28.16
N GLN A 403 17.96 36.41 29.32
CA GLN A 403 19.32 36.08 29.73
C GLN A 403 20.00 35.10 28.76
N MET A 404 19.28 34.09 28.27
CA MET A 404 19.83 33.12 27.30
C MET A 404 20.22 33.78 25.98
N ILE A 405 19.38 34.69 25.48
CA ILE A 405 19.66 35.45 24.25
C ILE A 405 20.84 36.41 24.49
N THR A 406 20.85 37.14 25.61
CA THR A 406 21.91 38.12 25.92
C THR A 406 23.28 37.44 26.14
N ASN A 407 23.29 36.23 26.70
CA ASN A 407 24.50 35.45 26.91
C ASN A 407 24.95 34.67 25.66
N GLY A 408 24.28 34.87 24.50
CA GLY A 408 24.63 34.23 23.23
C GLY A 408 24.38 32.72 23.19
N SER A 409 23.61 32.16 24.13
CA SER A 409 23.32 30.72 24.17
C SER A 409 22.31 30.29 23.11
N ILE A 410 21.47 31.22 22.64
CA ILE A 410 20.45 31.01 21.60
C ILE A 410 20.36 32.27 20.74
N ASN A 411 20.26 32.12 19.43
CA ASN A 411 19.97 33.23 18.52
C ASN A 411 18.52 33.69 18.68
N ASP A 412 18.26 34.99 18.78
CA ASP A 412 16.90 35.53 18.94
C ASP A 412 15.98 35.15 17.77
N GLN A 413 16.54 35.03 16.57
CA GLN A 413 15.84 34.56 15.37
C GLN A 413 15.39 33.10 15.45
N ASN A 414 15.98 32.30 16.35
CA ASN A 414 15.68 30.88 16.50
C ASN A 414 14.66 30.59 17.61
N VAL A 415 13.98 31.61 18.12
CA VAL A 415 12.99 31.47 19.20
C VAL A 415 11.58 31.78 18.69
N VAL A 416 10.68 30.80 18.79
CA VAL A 416 9.28 30.94 18.42
C VAL A 416 8.41 30.86 19.69
N VAL A 417 7.81 31.99 20.07
CA VAL A 417 7.01 32.09 21.30
C VAL A 417 5.51 32.12 20.99
N LYS A 418 4.76 31.16 21.54
CA LYS A 418 3.30 31.22 21.59
C LYS A 418 2.89 32.18 22.72
N LYS A 419 2.40 33.37 22.34
CA LYS A 419 1.82 34.38 23.28
C LYS A 419 0.35 34.01 23.63
N ASN A 420 -0.44 34.92 24.20
CA ASN A 420 -1.93 34.85 24.27
C ASN A 420 -2.64 34.73 22.89
N LYS A 421 -1.90 34.39 21.84
CA LYS A 421 -2.38 34.28 20.48
C LYS A 421 -3.19 32.99 20.30
N LYS A 422 -4.25 33.08 19.50
CA LYS A 422 -4.95 31.90 18.98
C LYS A 422 -3.96 31.05 18.17
N ASP A 423 -4.17 29.73 18.17
CA ASP A 423 -3.31 28.77 17.44
C ASP A 423 -3.04 29.18 16.00
N ALA A 424 -4.01 29.77 15.31
CA ALA A 424 -3.87 30.21 13.91
C ALA A 424 -2.73 31.23 13.70
N GLU A 425 -2.55 32.21 14.59
CA GLU A 425 -1.47 33.20 14.43
C GLU A 425 -0.09 32.61 14.78
N PHE A 426 -0.06 31.69 15.75
CA PHE A 426 1.14 30.98 16.11
C PHE A 426 1.62 30.08 14.97
N VAL A 427 0.69 29.32 14.36
CA VAL A 427 0.95 28.49 13.19
C VAL A 427 1.48 29.30 12.01
N LYS A 428 0.90 30.49 11.72
CA LYS A 428 1.43 31.37 10.66
C LYS A 428 2.87 31.83 10.93
N THR A 429 3.21 32.09 12.19
CA THR A 429 4.58 32.46 12.58
C THR A 429 5.53 31.29 12.34
N LEU A 430 5.10 30.07 12.70
CA LEU A 430 5.86 28.85 12.49
C LEU A 430 6.01 28.52 10.99
N GLN A 431 4.96 28.66 10.20
CA GLN A 431 4.99 28.52 8.73
C GLN A 431 5.97 29.52 8.09
N SER A 432 6.00 30.78 8.56
CA SER A 432 6.96 31.78 8.06
C SER A 432 8.40 31.37 8.38
N SER A 433 8.66 30.96 9.63
CA SER A 433 9.98 30.49 10.06
C SER A 433 10.45 29.26 9.28
N VAL A 434 9.58 28.27 9.08
CA VAL A 434 9.88 27.07 8.27
C VAL A 434 10.13 27.46 6.81
N GLY A 435 9.33 28.36 6.25
CA GLY A 435 9.49 28.89 4.90
C GLY A 435 10.86 29.57 4.69
N ASP A 436 11.30 30.38 5.65
CA ASP A 436 12.60 31.04 5.60
C ASP A 436 13.77 30.05 5.56
N ILE A 437 13.69 28.94 6.31
CA ILE A 437 14.72 27.89 6.35
C ILE A 437 14.77 27.16 5.00
N ILE A 438 13.61 26.83 4.45
CA ILE A 438 13.48 26.17 3.14
C ILE A 438 14.06 27.03 2.00
N GLU A 439 14.00 28.36 2.14
CA GLU A 439 14.56 29.28 1.14
C GLU A 439 16.07 29.54 1.31
N LYS A 440 16.58 29.59 2.55
CA LYS A 440 17.99 29.91 2.84
C LYS A 440 18.97 28.78 2.55
N SER A 441 18.58 27.56 2.85
CA SER A 441 19.51 26.43 2.91
C SER A 441 19.57 25.67 1.59
N GLN A 442 20.76 25.14 1.28
CA GLN A 442 21.08 24.47 0.02
C GLN A 442 21.72 23.10 0.29
N ASN A 443 21.54 22.14 -0.62
CA ASN A 443 22.05 20.76 -0.58
C ASN A 443 21.50 19.91 0.58
N TRP A 444 20.28 19.40 0.43
CA TRP A 444 19.65 18.58 1.46
C TRP A 444 20.03 17.12 1.35
N LEU A 445 19.86 16.41 2.47
CA LEU A 445 20.09 14.98 2.50
C LEU A 445 18.79 14.29 2.08
N THR A 446 18.82 13.57 0.95
CA THR A 446 17.72 12.70 0.54
C THR A 446 17.54 11.58 1.57
N VAL A 447 16.35 10.99 1.66
CA VAL A 447 16.08 9.88 2.60
C VAL A 447 17.01 8.69 2.33
N GLU A 448 17.31 8.41 1.06
CA GLU A 448 18.29 7.37 0.69
C GLU A 448 19.69 7.65 1.29
N ASN A 449 20.14 8.90 1.26
CA ASN A 449 21.45 9.29 1.79
C ASN A 449 21.47 9.41 3.33
N MET A 450 20.32 9.27 4.02
CA MET A 450 20.28 9.20 5.49
C MET A 450 20.83 7.88 6.04
N THR A 451 20.99 6.86 5.20
CA THR A 451 21.45 5.52 5.61
C THR A 451 22.83 5.54 6.27
N ASP A 452 23.77 6.33 5.75
CA ASP A 452 25.12 6.43 6.34
C ASP A 452 25.08 7.03 7.76
N VAL A 453 24.20 8.02 7.96
CA VAL A 453 23.97 8.64 9.28
C VAL A 453 23.27 7.65 10.22
N ALA A 454 22.30 6.89 9.73
CA ALA A 454 21.62 5.84 10.50
C ALA A 454 22.62 4.79 11.00
N ARG A 455 23.45 4.24 10.10
CA ARG A 455 24.48 3.25 10.44
C ARG A 455 25.49 3.79 11.44
N HIS A 456 25.92 5.05 11.29
CA HIS A 456 26.84 5.70 12.24
C HIS A 456 26.26 5.78 13.66
N HIS A 457 24.94 5.93 13.79
CA HIS A 457 24.24 5.97 15.08
C HIS A 457 23.74 4.60 15.57
N GLY A 458 24.10 3.51 14.89
CA GLY A 458 23.64 2.15 15.23
C GLY A 458 22.13 1.96 15.04
N ILE A 459 21.55 2.66 14.06
CA ILE A 459 20.17 2.49 13.60
C ILE A 459 20.22 1.52 12.41
N LEU A 460 19.39 0.48 12.45
CA LEU A 460 19.27 -0.52 11.39
C LEU A 460 18.62 0.11 10.16
N VAL A 461 18.85 -0.44 8.97
CA VAL A 461 18.13 -0.07 7.75
C VAL A 461 17.38 -1.31 7.27
N ASP A 462 16.07 -1.19 7.06
CA ASP A 462 15.23 -2.31 6.60
C ASP A 462 15.70 -2.91 5.25
N GLU A 463 16.31 -2.09 4.40
CA GLU A 463 16.89 -2.48 3.11
C GLU A 463 18.20 -3.29 3.24
N ASP A 464 18.88 -3.31 4.39
CA ASP A 464 20.21 -3.92 4.55
C ASP A 464 20.18 -5.47 4.61
N CYS A 465 19.02 -6.12 4.48
CA CYS A 465 18.95 -7.58 4.43
C CYS A 465 19.58 -8.17 3.15
N ASP A 466 20.17 -9.36 3.27
CA ASP A 466 20.97 -9.99 2.22
C ASP A 466 20.16 -10.25 0.95
N GLU A 467 18.91 -10.69 1.08
CA GLU A 467 18.01 -10.96 -0.04
C GLU A 467 17.67 -9.66 -0.81
N CYS A 468 17.46 -8.55 -0.12
CA CYS A 468 17.16 -7.26 -0.75
C CYS A 468 18.39 -6.67 -1.44
N GLN A 469 19.56 -6.71 -0.79
CA GLN A 469 20.81 -6.16 -1.35
C GLN A 469 21.30 -6.96 -2.55
N SER A 470 21.25 -8.29 -2.48
CA SER A 470 21.61 -9.17 -3.61
C SER A 470 20.67 -8.97 -4.80
N ALA A 471 19.36 -8.89 -4.55
CA ALA A 471 18.36 -8.57 -5.56
C ALA A 471 18.57 -7.19 -6.19
N ARG A 472 18.83 -6.16 -5.38
CA ARG A 472 19.14 -4.79 -5.84
C ARG A 472 20.33 -4.79 -6.78
N LYS A 473 21.43 -5.45 -6.41
CA LYS A 473 22.64 -5.52 -7.23
C LYS A 473 22.37 -6.11 -8.62
N ARG A 474 21.61 -7.21 -8.69
CA ARG A 474 21.24 -7.84 -9.98
C ARG A 474 20.35 -6.94 -10.83
N ALA A 475 19.34 -6.33 -10.22
CA ALA A 475 18.46 -5.40 -10.93
C ALA A 475 19.25 -4.20 -11.48
N ASP A 476 20.16 -3.65 -10.68
CA ASP A 476 21.07 -2.59 -11.07
C ASP A 476 22.02 -2.97 -12.21
N GLU A 477 22.56 -4.20 -12.22
CA GLU A 477 23.41 -4.71 -13.31
C GLU A 477 22.69 -4.67 -14.68
N ILE A 478 21.37 -4.92 -14.68
CA ILE A 478 20.54 -4.81 -15.89
C ILE A 478 20.26 -3.34 -16.21
N THR A 479 19.76 -2.57 -15.23
CA THR A 479 19.22 -1.23 -15.50
C THR A 479 20.29 -0.15 -15.71
N ARG A 480 21.50 -0.31 -15.15
CA ARG A 480 22.62 0.63 -15.36
C ARG A 480 23.06 0.73 -16.82
N ASN A 481 22.81 -0.31 -17.62
CA ASN A 481 23.14 -0.34 -19.04
C ASN A 481 22.10 0.35 -19.93
N ILE A 482 20.96 0.76 -19.37
CA ILE A 482 19.85 1.37 -20.09
C ILE A 482 20.08 2.89 -20.19
N THR A 483 20.79 3.31 -21.22
CA THR A 483 20.98 4.73 -21.55
C THR A 483 19.94 5.27 -22.52
N ASP A 484 19.54 4.45 -23.48
CA ASP A 484 18.55 4.74 -24.52
C ASP A 484 17.56 3.58 -24.57
N THR A 485 16.32 3.83 -24.18
CA THR A 485 15.29 2.79 -24.06
C THR A 485 15.04 2.07 -25.38
N VAL A 486 14.98 2.81 -26.48
CA VAL A 486 14.62 2.25 -27.80
C VAL A 486 15.74 1.35 -28.28
N LYS A 487 17.00 1.84 -28.23
CA LYS A 487 18.16 1.02 -28.61
C LYS A 487 18.35 -0.19 -27.69
N PHE A 488 18.02 -0.05 -26.41
CA PHE A 488 18.06 -1.17 -25.48
C PHE A 488 17.05 -2.25 -25.90
N LYS A 489 15.80 -1.89 -26.19
CA LYS A 489 14.79 -2.84 -26.67
C LYS A 489 15.24 -3.55 -27.95
N ASP A 490 15.69 -2.79 -28.95
CA ASP A 490 16.11 -3.36 -30.23
C ASP A 490 17.27 -4.36 -30.11
N LYS A 491 18.19 -4.11 -29.16
CA LYS A 491 19.39 -4.95 -28.97
C LYS A 491 19.17 -6.09 -27.97
N GLN A 492 18.48 -5.83 -26.87
CA GLN A 492 18.39 -6.75 -25.71
C GLN A 492 17.05 -7.47 -25.63
N LEU A 493 16.00 -6.95 -26.28
CA LEU A 493 14.65 -7.50 -26.30
C LEU A 493 14.09 -7.60 -27.75
N PRO A 494 14.83 -8.20 -28.71
CA PRO A 494 14.46 -8.15 -30.13
C PRO A 494 13.24 -8.99 -30.52
N LEU A 495 12.90 -10.04 -29.76
CA LEU A 495 11.92 -11.05 -30.20
C LEU A 495 10.48 -10.53 -30.12
N GLN A 496 10.18 -9.64 -29.18
CA GLN A 496 8.88 -8.96 -29.06
C GLN A 496 8.68 -7.80 -30.04
N GLY A 497 9.72 -7.45 -30.82
CA GLY A 497 9.70 -6.32 -31.74
C GLY A 497 8.93 -6.59 -33.03
N GLN A 498 9.50 -6.17 -34.16
CA GLN A 498 8.84 -6.21 -35.47
C GLN A 498 8.42 -7.63 -35.88
N ILE A 499 9.22 -8.65 -35.54
CA ILE A 499 8.92 -10.04 -35.92
C ILE A 499 7.62 -10.52 -35.28
N TRP A 500 7.41 -10.22 -34.00
CA TRP A 500 6.18 -10.61 -33.30
C TRP A 500 4.95 -9.88 -33.83
N LYS A 501 5.09 -8.58 -34.17
CA LYS A 501 4.02 -7.80 -34.81
C LYS A 501 3.62 -8.40 -36.18
N GLU A 502 4.60 -8.76 -37.01
CA GLU A 502 4.34 -9.41 -38.31
C GLU A 502 3.71 -10.79 -38.16
N LEU A 503 4.20 -11.60 -37.22
CA LEU A 503 3.61 -12.91 -36.91
C LEU A 503 2.14 -12.77 -36.49
N SER A 504 1.83 -11.79 -35.67
CA SER A 504 0.47 -11.50 -35.20
C SER A 504 -0.45 -11.11 -36.36
N GLN A 505 0.01 -10.24 -37.26
CA GLN A 505 -0.72 -9.86 -38.47
C GLN A 505 -0.95 -11.07 -39.41
N LEU A 506 0.05 -11.94 -39.58
CA LEU A 506 -0.09 -13.14 -40.40
C LEU A 506 -1.10 -14.13 -39.80
N GLU A 507 -1.15 -14.27 -38.48
CA GLU A 507 -2.13 -15.12 -37.82
C GLU A 507 -3.56 -14.63 -38.02
N LYS A 508 -3.80 -13.31 -37.89
CA LYS A 508 -5.11 -12.71 -38.19
C LYS A 508 -5.48 -12.85 -39.66
N GLU A 509 -4.54 -12.57 -40.57
CA GLU A 509 -4.76 -12.72 -42.01
C GLU A 509 -5.06 -14.17 -42.43
N ARG A 510 -4.42 -15.15 -41.78
CA ARG A 510 -4.71 -16.57 -42.01
C ARG A 510 -6.14 -16.94 -41.66
N CYS A 511 -6.69 -16.33 -40.61
CA CYS A 511 -8.08 -16.53 -40.18
C CYS A 511 -9.08 -15.79 -41.08
N ARG A 512 -8.78 -14.53 -41.45
CA ARG A 512 -9.73 -13.64 -42.14
C ARG A 512 -9.68 -13.72 -43.67
N LEU A 513 -8.53 -14.07 -44.23
CA LEU A 513 -8.25 -14.16 -45.68
C LEU A 513 -8.61 -12.89 -46.47
N ARG A 514 -8.52 -11.70 -45.85
CA ARG A 514 -8.94 -10.43 -46.47
C ARG A 514 -8.10 -10.07 -47.69
N LYS A 515 -6.81 -10.44 -47.70
CA LYS A 515 -5.85 -10.12 -48.76
C LYS A 515 -5.69 -11.26 -49.78
N ALA A 516 -6.47 -12.34 -49.67
CA ALA A 516 -6.42 -13.48 -50.59
C ALA A 516 -6.81 -13.11 -52.04
N GLY A 517 -7.72 -12.14 -52.22
CA GLY A 517 -8.19 -11.70 -53.53
C GLY A 517 -8.79 -12.86 -54.35
N GLY A 518 -8.32 -13.03 -55.59
CA GLY A 518 -8.72 -14.14 -56.48
C GLY A 518 -7.75 -15.32 -56.50
N GLN A 519 -6.79 -15.39 -55.56
CA GLN A 519 -5.86 -16.52 -55.48
C GLN A 519 -6.55 -17.77 -54.94
N ASP A 520 -6.01 -18.94 -55.29
CA ASP A 520 -6.41 -20.20 -54.67
C ASP A 520 -6.16 -20.14 -53.15
N ILE A 521 -7.19 -20.47 -52.37
CA ILE A 521 -7.21 -20.31 -50.92
C ILE A 521 -6.17 -21.22 -50.25
N GLU A 522 -6.02 -22.45 -50.73
CA GLU A 522 -5.08 -23.43 -50.18
C GLU A 522 -3.63 -22.99 -50.45
N HIS A 523 -3.35 -22.55 -51.68
CA HIS A 523 -2.05 -21.98 -52.04
C HIS A 523 -1.72 -20.72 -51.24
N TYR A 524 -2.70 -19.82 -51.06
CA TYR A 524 -2.51 -18.61 -50.26
C TYR A 524 -2.23 -18.93 -48.78
N MET A 525 -3.01 -19.84 -48.18
CA MET A 525 -2.76 -20.31 -46.80
C MET A 525 -1.38 -20.95 -46.64
N SER A 526 -0.96 -21.78 -47.60
CA SER A 526 0.37 -22.38 -47.62
C SER A 526 1.47 -21.30 -47.68
N SER A 527 1.27 -20.25 -48.48
CA SER A 527 2.20 -19.11 -48.56
C SER A 527 2.32 -18.34 -47.24
N LEU A 528 1.22 -18.17 -46.50
CA LEU A 528 1.23 -17.54 -45.18
C LEU A 528 1.95 -18.40 -44.14
N ASN A 529 1.74 -19.71 -44.15
CA ASN A 529 2.44 -20.64 -43.27
C ASN A 529 3.96 -20.63 -43.52
N LYS A 530 4.38 -20.61 -44.80
CA LYS A 530 5.79 -20.49 -45.15
C LYS A 530 6.41 -19.19 -44.63
N LYS A 531 5.72 -18.05 -44.77
CA LYS A 531 6.17 -16.77 -44.18
C LYS A 531 6.26 -16.84 -42.65
N LYS A 532 5.30 -17.50 -41.99
CA LYS A 532 5.32 -17.72 -40.53
C LYS A 532 6.54 -18.55 -40.12
N GLU A 533 6.85 -19.62 -40.84
CA GLU A 533 8.04 -20.43 -40.61
C GLU A 533 9.33 -19.65 -40.84
N GLU A 534 9.41 -18.82 -41.89
CA GLU A 534 10.55 -17.93 -42.14
C GLU A 534 10.77 -16.93 -41.00
N LEU A 535 9.69 -16.34 -40.47
CA LEU A 535 9.76 -15.41 -39.32
C LEU A 535 10.17 -16.12 -38.02
N ARG A 536 9.65 -17.33 -37.76
CA ARG A 536 10.13 -18.14 -36.62
C ARG A 536 11.59 -18.54 -36.80
N GLY A 537 12.01 -18.89 -38.02
CA GLY A 537 13.40 -19.10 -38.40
C GLY A 537 14.28 -17.89 -38.09
N LYS A 538 13.82 -16.68 -38.37
CA LYS A 538 14.51 -15.44 -37.98
C LYS A 538 14.58 -15.27 -36.46
N GLN A 539 13.51 -15.56 -35.71
CA GLN A 539 13.57 -15.52 -34.24
C GLN A 539 14.62 -16.46 -33.67
N HIS A 540 14.79 -17.65 -34.27
CA HIS A 540 15.82 -18.62 -33.88
C HIS A 540 17.26 -18.16 -34.16
N THR A 541 17.45 -17.14 -34.99
CA THR A 541 18.80 -16.56 -35.22
C THR A 541 19.26 -15.63 -34.11
N PHE A 542 18.35 -15.21 -33.22
CA PHE A 542 18.71 -14.38 -32.08
C PHE A 542 19.15 -15.26 -30.92
N ASP A 543 20.36 -15.02 -30.44
CA ASP A 543 20.83 -15.59 -29.18
C ASP A 543 20.17 -14.91 -27.98
N MET A 544 20.15 -15.60 -26.83
CA MET A 544 19.72 -15.00 -25.58
C MET A 544 20.62 -13.83 -25.21
N SER A 545 20.02 -12.65 -25.01
CA SER A 545 20.77 -11.45 -24.66
C SER A 545 21.29 -11.50 -23.22
N ASP A 546 22.37 -10.77 -22.93
CA ASP A 546 22.95 -10.67 -21.59
C ASP A 546 21.93 -10.18 -20.56
N ALA A 547 21.06 -9.23 -20.95
CA ALA A 547 20.00 -8.72 -20.10
C ALA A 547 18.98 -9.82 -19.77
N MET A 548 18.56 -10.62 -20.77
CA MET A 548 17.60 -11.70 -20.55
C MET A 548 18.19 -12.86 -19.76
N THR A 549 19.46 -13.22 -19.98
CA THR A 549 20.15 -14.21 -19.14
C THR A 549 20.19 -13.75 -17.68
N SER A 550 20.57 -12.49 -17.44
CA SER A 550 20.61 -11.91 -16.10
C SER A 550 19.22 -11.85 -15.47
N PHE A 551 18.18 -11.52 -16.26
CA PHE A 551 16.80 -11.47 -15.82
C PHE A 551 16.27 -12.85 -15.40
N ILE A 552 16.49 -13.88 -16.22
CA ILE A 552 16.12 -15.27 -15.87
C ILE A 552 16.86 -15.72 -14.61
N LEU A 553 18.16 -15.42 -14.51
CA LEU A 553 18.96 -15.75 -13.31
C LEU A 553 18.45 -15.06 -12.04
N GLY A 554 17.88 -13.86 -12.13
CA GLY A 554 17.21 -13.16 -11.03
C GLY A 554 15.86 -13.80 -10.69
N MET A 555 15.07 -14.18 -11.69
CA MET A 555 13.79 -14.87 -11.51
C MET A 555 13.92 -16.29 -10.94
N SER A 556 15.02 -16.99 -11.20
CA SER A 556 15.23 -18.36 -10.70
C SER A 556 15.71 -18.43 -9.25
N ARG A 557 15.76 -17.31 -8.51
CA ARG A 557 16.21 -17.26 -7.10
C ARG A 557 15.12 -17.75 -6.12
N SER A 558 15.50 -17.82 -4.84
CA SER A 558 14.59 -18.15 -3.74
C SER A 558 13.44 -17.14 -3.66
N GLY A 559 12.33 -17.52 -3.03
CA GLY A 559 11.10 -16.71 -2.99
C GLY A 559 11.31 -15.24 -2.62
N PRO A 560 11.92 -14.92 -1.46
CA PRO A 560 12.15 -13.54 -1.06
C PRO A 560 13.09 -12.76 -2.00
N GLU A 561 14.25 -13.33 -2.39
CA GLU A 561 15.21 -12.68 -3.31
C GLU A 561 14.56 -12.41 -4.68
N ARG A 562 13.76 -13.35 -5.19
CA ARG A 562 13.00 -13.18 -6.46
C ARG A 562 12.02 -12.02 -6.36
N SER A 563 11.20 -11.96 -5.30
CA SER A 563 10.22 -10.87 -5.12
C SER A 563 10.90 -9.51 -4.99
N TYR A 564 12.02 -9.43 -4.25
CA TYR A 564 12.82 -8.20 -4.17
C TYR A 564 13.39 -7.84 -5.54
N PHE A 565 13.89 -8.81 -6.31
CA PHE A 565 14.48 -8.56 -7.63
C PHE A 565 13.44 -7.99 -8.61
N LEU A 566 12.25 -8.59 -8.67
CA LEU A 566 11.16 -8.11 -9.52
C LEU A 566 10.69 -6.71 -9.11
N LYS A 567 10.64 -6.45 -7.80
CA LYS A 567 10.28 -5.15 -7.27
C LYS A 567 11.34 -4.10 -7.57
N TRP A 568 12.63 -4.40 -7.40
CA TRP A 568 13.74 -3.52 -7.79
C TRP A 568 13.76 -3.25 -9.29
N MET A 569 13.52 -4.26 -10.12
CA MET A 569 13.38 -4.09 -11.57
C MET A 569 12.27 -3.08 -11.88
N ARG A 570 11.08 -3.22 -11.27
CA ARG A 570 9.99 -2.25 -11.41
C ARG A 570 10.42 -0.85 -10.99
N ILE A 571 10.98 -0.71 -9.78
CA ILE A 571 11.43 0.57 -9.23
C ILE A 571 12.43 1.27 -10.15
N ASN A 572 13.45 0.53 -10.60
CA ASN A 572 14.52 1.05 -11.45
C ASN A 572 14.01 1.47 -12.83
N LEU A 573 13.17 0.64 -13.47
CA LEU A 573 12.59 0.94 -14.78
C LEU A 573 11.64 2.14 -14.73
N ASP A 574 10.87 2.27 -13.64
CA ASP A 574 10.00 3.44 -13.42
C ASP A 574 10.82 4.72 -13.27
N ASN A 575 11.97 4.67 -12.59
CA ASN A 575 12.86 5.83 -12.41
C ASN A 575 13.55 6.29 -13.71
N LEU A 576 13.67 5.41 -14.71
CA LEU A 576 14.23 5.75 -16.03
C LEU A 576 13.21 6.51 -16.91
N SER A 577 11.90 6.24 -16.73
CA SER A 577 10.85 6.80 -17.60
C SER A 577 10.81 8.34 -17.61
N PRO A 578 10.77 9.05 -16.47
CA PRO A 578 10.67 10.51 -16.47
C PRO A 578 11.88 11.19 -17.14
N LYS A 579 13.08 10.64 -16.97
CA LYS A 579 14.31 11.18 -17.56
C LYS A 579 14.27 11.14 -19.08
N ASN A 580 13.83 10.02 -19.66
CA ASN A 580 13.79 9.84 -21.12
C ASN A 580 12.56 10.51 -21.76
N LEU A 581 11.41 10.54 -21.07
CA LEU A 581 10.15 11.04 -21.62
C LEU A 581 9.90 12.54 -21.45
N SER A 582 10.59 13.21 -20.51
CA SER A 582 10.35 14.63 -20.22
C SER A 582 10.54 15.55 -21.45
N GLY A 583 11.61 15.33 -22.21
CA GLY A 583 11.89 16.08 -23.44
C GLY A 583 10.85 15.87 -24.54
N LEU A 584 10.43 14.61 -24.76
CA LEU A 584 9.41 14.26 -25.76
C LEU A 584 8.03 14.81 -25.37
N ARG A 585 7.64 14.70 -24.10
CA ARG A 585 6.36 15.25 -23.61
C ARG A 585 6.29 16.77 -23.72
N ASN A 586 7.40 17.47 -23.51
CA ASN A 586 7.43 18.93 -23.70
C ASN A 586 7.25 19.29 -25.18
N ARG A 587 7.96 18.63 -26.09
CA ARG A 587 7.76 18.83 -27.55
C ARG A 587 6.33 18.51 -27.99
N TYR A 588 5.76 17.43 -27.48
CA TYR A 588 4.36 17.07 -27.75
C TYR A 588 3.40 18.18 -27.29
N LYS A 589 3.56 18.68 -26.06
CA LYS A 589 2.74 19.80 -25.54
C LYS A 589 2.88 21.07 -26.38
N ASP A 590 4.10 21.41 -26.78
CA ASP A 590 4.36 22.59 -27.60
C ASP A 590 3.69 22.47 -28.97
N LEU A 591 3.81 21.32 -29.63
CA LEU A 591 3.14 21.05 -30.90
C LEU A 591 1.62 21.09 -30.79
N CYS A 592 1.03 20.50 -29.75
CA CYS A 592 -0.42 20.58 -29.52
C CYS A 592 -0.91 22.01 -29.25
N GLN A 593 -0.12 22.84 -28.55
CA GLN A 593 -0.51 24.21 -28.20
C GLN A 593 -0.32 25.21 -29.35
N TYR A 594 0.78 25.09 -30.09
CA TYR A 594 1.19 26.09 -31.08
C TYR A 594 1.00 25.64 -32.53
N SER A 595 0.79 24.34 -32.79
CA SER A 595 0.66 23.80 -34.15
C SER A 595 -0.26 22.57 -34.23
N PRO A 596 -1.54 22.68 -33.79
CA PRO A 596 -2.49 21.56 -33.77
C PRO A 596 -2.85 21.00 -35.15
N GLU A 597 -2.52 21.73 -36.21
CA GLU A 597 -2.74 21.33 -37.61
C GLU A 597 -1.79 20.21 -38.06
N ARG A 598 -0.64 20.02 -37.38
CA ARG A 598 0.36 19.01 -37.72
C ARG A 598 0.06 17.65 -37.08
N LYS A 599 -1.04 17.03 -37.49
CA LYS A 599 -1.49 15.75 -36.94
C LYS A 599 -0.46 14.62 -37.08
N ASP A 600 0.27 14.57 -38.19
CA ASP A 600 1.28 13.52 -38.43
C ASP A 600 2.51 13.67 -37.51
N ASP A 601 2.99 14.90 -37.27
CA ASP A 601 4.11 15.16 -36.34
C ASP A 601 3.71 14.81 -34.89
N ILE A 602 2.47 15.09 -34.51
CA ILE A 602 1.91 14.72 -33.21
C ILE A 602 1.84 13.19 -33.08
N LYS A 603 1.40 12.49 -34.14
CA LYS A 603 1.34 11.03 -34.20
C LYS A 603 2.73 10.38 -34.10
N ASP A 604 3.73 10.94 -34.77
CA ASP A 604 5.10 10.44 -34.71
C ASP A 604 5.72 10.64 -33.31
N LEU A 605 5.49 11.80 -32.69
CA LEU A 605 5.95 12.03 -31.31
C LEU A 605 5.26 11.13 -30.30
N ASP A 606 3.97 10.88 -30.46
CA ASP A 606 3.22 10.00 -29.58
C ASP A 606 3.71 8.55 -29.70
N LYS A 607 4.00 8.09 -30.92
CA LYS A 607 4.68 6.82 -31.17
C LYS A 607 6.06 6.78 -30.50
N GLN A 608 6.87 7.83 -30.61
CA GLN A 608 8.17 7.92 -29.94
C GLN A 608 8.05 7.86 -28.40
N VAL A 609 7.03 8.51 -27.82
CA VAL A 609 6.75 8.44 -26.37
C VAL A 609 6.40 7.01 -25.95
N SER A 610 5.57 6.32 -26.75
CA SER A 610 5.22 4.92 -26.53
C SER A 610 6.45 3.99 -26.64
N ASP A 611 7.25 4.14 -27.69
CA ASP A 611 8.43 3.32 -27.93
C ASP A 611 9.50 3.52 -26.83
N CYS A 612 9.58 4.72 -26.26
CA CYS A 612 10.47 5.07 -25.14
C CYS A 612 10.01 4.54 -23.77
N SER A 613 8.82 3.95 -23.65
CA SER A 613 8.37 3.30 -22.40
C SER A 613 9.12 1.99 -22.17
N LEU A 614 9.46 1.64 -20.94
CA LEU A 614 10.05 0.33 -20.62
C LEU A 614 9.67 -0.03 -19.19
N GLY A 615 9.13 -1.22 -19.03
CA GLY A 615 8.66 -1.76 -17.76
C GLY A 615 8.89 -3.27 -17.69
N LEU A 616 8.53 -3.86 -16.57
CA LEU A 616 8.74 -5.29 -16.29
C LEU A 616 8.02 -6.17 -17.32
N GLU A 617 6.85 -5.72 -17.81
CA GLU A 617 6.06 -6.39 -18.83
C GLU A 617 6.84 -6.66 -20.11
N HIS A 618 7.76 -5.77 -20.51
CA HIS A 618 8.59 -5.97 -21.70
C HIS A 618 9.57 -7.13 -21.53
N PHE A 619 10.16 -7.30 -20.34
CA PHE A 619 11.04 -8.46 -20.08
C PHE A 619 10.24 -9.76 -20.06
N LEU A 620 9.05 -9.75 -19.45
CA LEU A 620 8.16 -10.92 -19.43
C LEU A 620 7.65 -11.29 -20.83
N ARG A 621 7.36 -10.29 -21.67
CA ARG A 621 6.97 -10.51 -23.07
C ARG A 621 8.09 -11.13 -23.88
N GLU A 622 9.33 -10.70 -23.66
CA GLU A 622 10.51 -11.33 -24.30
C GLU A 622 10.66 -12.80 -23.87
N LEU A 623 10.46 -13.12 -22.58
CA LEU A 623 10.44 -14.52 -22.10
C LEU A 623 9.36 -15.33 -22.81
N GLY A 624 8.17 -14.77 -22.97
CA GLY A 624 7.08 -15.41 -23.70
C GLY A 624 7.45 -15.70 -25.15
N GLN A 625 8.12 -14.77 -25.83
CA GLN A 625 8.57 -14.98 -27.20
C GLN A 625 9.72 -15.99 -27.32
N LEU A 626 10.64 -16.05 -26.35
CA LEU A 626 11.66 -17.11 -26.27
C LEU A 626 11.01 -18.49 -26.20
N TYR A 627 10.01 -18.65 -25.34
CA TYR A 627 9.27 -19.90 -25.19
C TYR A 627 8.47 -20.25 -26.47
N GLU A 628 7.70 -19.29 -27.00
CA GLU A 628 6.91 -19.46 -28.24
C GLU A 628 7.76 -19.87 -29.44
N ALA A 629 8.92 -19.22 -29.60
CA ALA A 629 9.90 -19.58 -30.62
C ALA A 629 10.39 -21.01 -30.39
N ALA A 630 10.86 -21.34 -29.18
CA ALA A 630 11.37 -22.66 -28.85
C ALA A 630 10.33 -23.79 -29.07
N CYS A 631 9.04 -23.54 -28.83
CA CYS A 631 7.95 -24.48 -29.12
C CYS A 631 7.72 -24.76 -30.62
N SER A 632 8.39 -24.06 -31.53
CA SER A 632 8.38 -24.39 -32.96
C SER A 632 9.50 -25.38 -33.35
N LEU A 633 10.44 -25.65 -32.44
CA LEU A 633 11.51 -26.62 -32.64
C LEU A 633 11.07 -28.04 -32.23
N PRO A 634 11.76 -29.09 -32.73
CA PRO A 634 11.56 -30.47 -32.28
C PRO A 634 11.69 -30.61 -30.77
N GLU A 635 10.93 -31.57 -30.19
CA GLU A 635 10.91 -31.83 -28.74
C GLU A 635 12.29 -32.14 -28.16
N ASP A 636 13.13 -32.83 -28.92
CA ASP A 636 14.47 -33.22 -28.47
C ASP A 636 15.50 -32.09 -28.52
N SER A 637 15.15 -30.92 -29.07
CA SER A 637 16.09 -29.81 -29.24
C SER A 637 16.59 -29.25 -27.89
N PRO A 638 17.91 -29.04 -27.74
CA PRO A 638 18.48 -28.47 -26.51
C PRO A 638 17.88 -27.10 -26.15
N GLN A 639 17.63 -26.26 -27.16
CA GLN A 639 17.05 -24.93 -27.01
C GLN A 639 15.66 -25.01 -26.38
N ARG A 640 14.81 -25.98 -26.81
CA ARG A 640 13.48 -26.17 -26.23
C ARG A 640 13.55 -26.60 -24.78
N LYS A 641 14.42 -27.56 -24.45
CA LYS A 641 14.64 -28.04 -23.07
C LYS A 641 15.08 -26.93 -22.12
N GLN A 642 15.93 -26.01 -22.59
CA GLN A 642 16.37 -24.88 -21.78
C GLN A 642 15.21 -23.92 -21.39
N MET A 643 14.17 -23.85 -22.21
CA MET A 643 13.03 -22.93 -22.01
C MET A 643 11.85 -23.56 -21.22
N GLU A 644 11.87 -24.87 -20.97
CA GLU A 644 10.75 -25.58 -20.31
C GLU A 644 10.43 -25.08 -18.89
N GLN A 645 11.42 -24.55 -18.19
CA GLN A 645 11.28 -24.01 -16.83
C GLN A 645 10.65 -22.61 -16.78
N LEU A 646 10.66 -21.86 -17.89
CA LEU A 646 10.22 -20.45 -17.89
C LEU A 646 8.75 -20.26 -17.51
N PRO A 647 7.80 -21.07 -18.02
CA PRO A 647 6.39 -20.92 -17.64
C PRO A 647 6.15 -21.17 -16.14
N GLY A 648 6.93 -22.06 -15.51
CA GLY A 648 6.86 -22.33 -14.07
C GLY A 648 7.31 -21.13 -13.22
N LEU A 649 8.36 -20.43 -13.66
CA LEU A 649 8.80 -19.19 -13.00
C LEU A 649 7.73 -18.10 -13.07
N CYS A 650 7.10 -17.92 -14.23
CA CYS A 650 6.01 -16.95 -14.37
C CYS A 650 4.74 -17.34 -13.62
N ALA A 651 4.38 -18.63 -13.59
CA ALA A 651 3.27 -19.11 -12.77
C ALA A 651 3.49 -18.79 -11.27
N GLN A 652 4.73 -18.96 -10.79
CA GLN A 652 5.09 -18.58 -9.43
C GLN A 652 5.01 -17.07 -9.20
N MET A 653 5.43 -16.23 -10.16
CA MET A 653 5.24 -14.78 -10.06
C MET A 653 3.78 -14.37 -9.91
N LEU A 654 2.87 -15.06 -10.62
CA LEU A 654 1.43 -14.81 -10.51
C LEU A 654 0.91 -15.13 -9.10
N LEU A 655 1.41 -16.22 -8.49
CA LEU A 655 1.10 -16.59 -7.10
C LEU A 655 1.70 -15.61 -6.08
N ASP A 656 2.87 -15.05 -6.39
CA ASP A 656 3.54 -14.03 -5.58
C ASP A 656 2.84 -12.65 -5.70
N GLY A 657 1.78 -12.52 -6.50
CA GLY A 657 0.96 -11.31 -6.64
C GLY A 657 1.45 -10.32 -7.70
N PHE A 658 2.33 -10.74 -8.61
CA PHE A 658 2.76 -9.90 -9.73
C PHE A 658 1.80 -10.07 -10.93
N PRO A 659 1.35 -8.95 -11.56
CA PRO A 659 0.49 -9.03 -12.73
C PRO A 659 1.26 -9.58 -13.95
N ILE A 660 0.59 -10.38 -14.77
CA ILE A 660 1.12 -10.96 -16.01
C ILE A 660 0.29 -10.49 -17.19
N GLU A 661 0.97 -10.10 -18.27
CA GLU A 661 0.31 -9.73 -19.52
C GLU A 661 -0.35 -10.95 -20.18
N LEU A 662 -1.67 -10.89 -20.35
CA LEU A 662 -2.50 -11.86 -21.06
C LEU A 662 -2.59 -11.51 -22.55
N VAL A 663 -2.89 -10.24 -22.85
CA VAL A 663 -2.98 -9.73 -24.23
C VAL A 663 -1.87 -8.71 -24.41
N ASP A 664 -1.03 -8.90 -25.43
CA ASP A 664 -0.03 -7.90 -25.81
C ASP A 664 -0.70 -6.79 -26.63
N GLY A 665 -0.78 -5.59 -26.04
CA GLY A 665 -1.35 -4.40 -26.70
C GLY A 665 -0.46 -3.76 -27.77
N ASP A 666 0.80 -4.16 -27.91
CA ASP A 666 1.69 -3.71 -29.01
C ASP A 666 1.50 -4.52 -30.28
N ALA A 667 1.21 -5.82 -30.14
CA ALA A 667 0.99 -6.73 -31.25
C ALA A 667 -0.49 -7.07 -31.48
N SER A 668 -1.38 -6.65 -30.57
CA SER A 668 -2.80 -6.99 -30.57
C SER A 668 -3.02 -8.50 -30.65
N ASN A 669 -2.26 -9.27 -29.85
CA ASN A 669 -2.29 -10.73 -29.89
C ASN A 669 -1.97 -11.38 -28.53
N ILE A 670 -2.43 -12.62 -28.37
CA ILE A 670 -2.09 -13.48 -27.23
C ILE A 670 -1.02 -14.50 -27.68
N PRO A 671 0.14 -14.58 -27.00
CA PRO A 671 1.07 -15.69 -27.18
C PRO A 671 0.47 -16.96 -26.53
N LEU A 672 -0.40 -17.64 -27.29
CA LEU A 672 -1.23 -18.74 -26.78
C LEU A 672 -0.41 -19.89 -26.18
N LYS A 673 0.70 -20.32 -26.79
CA LYS A 673 1.49 -21.43 -26.23
C LYS A 673 2.12 -21.02 -24.91
N TRP A 674 2.60 -19.79 -24.82
CA TRP A 674 3.16 -19.24 -23.59
C TRP A 674 2.13 -19.15 -22.47
N ILE A 675 1.00 -18.47 -22.70
CA ILE A 675 -0.05 -18.33 -21.69
C ILE A 675 -0.60 -19.69 -21.28
N SER A 676 -0.79 -20.59 -22.24
CA SER A 676 -1.25 -21.95 -21.95
C SER A 676 -0.27 -22.71 -21.06
N ALA A 677 1.03 -22.61 -21.33
CA ALA A 677 2.05 -23.24 -20.51
C ALA A 677 2.11 -22.64 -19.09
N VAL A 678 1.98 -21.31 -18.97
CA VAL A 678 1.97 -20.62 -17.66
C VAL A 678 0.75 -21.06 -16.83
N LEU A 679 -0.44 -21.06 -17.42
CA LEU A 679 -1.67 -21.51 -16.73
C LEU A 679 -1.63 -23.00 -16.38
N THR A 680 -0.99 -23.84 -17.22
CA THR A 680 -0.78 -25.27 -16.93
C THR A 680 0.19 -25.48 -15.77
N GLN A 681 1.30 -24.74 -15.73
CA GLN A 681 2.22 -24.78 -14.59
C GLN A 681 1.57 -24.24 -13.32
N LEU A 682 0.78 -23.17 -13.42
CA LEU A 682 -0.01 -22.64 -12.32
C LEU A 682 -0.99 -23.68 -11.78
N HIS A 683 -1.64 -24.46 -12.65
CA HIS A 683 -2.50 -25.58 -12.27
C HIS A 683 -1.76 -26.71 -11.57
N THR A 684 -0.47 -26.91 -11.87
CA THR A 684 0.38 -27.90 -11.18
C THR A 684 0.88 -27.39 -9.82
N LEU A 685 1.12 -26.07 -9.71
CA LEU A 685 1.62 -25.44 -8.47
C LEU A 685 0.53 -25.27 -7.41
N VAL A 686 -0.72 -25.10 -7.83
CA VAL A 686 -1.87 -25.17 -6.93
C VAL A 686 -2.47 -26.58 -6.99
N ASP A 687 -3.29 -26.99 -6.03
CA ASP A 687 -3.98 -28.27 -6.10
C ASP A 687 -4.81 -28.39 -7.41
N SER A 688 -4.75 -29.53 -8.09
CA SER A 688 -5.31 -29.72 -9.45
C SER A 688 -6.83 -29.57 -9.52
N ASN A 689 -7.52 -29.51 -8.38
CA ASN A 689 -8.95 -29.27 -8.30
C ASN A 689 -9.31 -27.81 -7.99
N SER A 690 -8.34 -26.89 -8.05
CA SER A 690 -8.57 -25.48 -7.69
C SER A 690 -9.47 -24.78 -8.69
N ASN A 691 -10.54 -24.14 -8.22
CA ASN A 691 -11.45 -23.37 -9.06
C ASN A 691 -11.02 -21.89 -9.13
N ILE A 692 -11.23 -21.25 -10.29
CA ILE A 692 -10.99 -19.81 -10.49
C ILE A 692 -12.28 -19.13 -10.91
N LEU A 693 -12.58 -17.99 -10.29
CA LEU A 693 -13.56 -17.03 -10.80
C LEU A 693 -12.85 -15.82 -11.38
N VAL A 694 -13.37 -15.25 -12.46
CA VAL A 694 -12.72 -14.19 -13.22
C VAL A 694 -13.53 -12.90 -13.13
N VAL A 695 -12.86 -11.84 -12.68
CA VAL A 695 -13.39 -10.48 -12.62
C VAL A 695 -12.57 -9.62 -13.57
N SER A 696 -13.23 -8.94 -14.51
CA SER A 696 -12.55 -7.99 -15.39
C SER A 696 -13.11 -6.58 -15.29
N VAL A 697 -12.31 -5.61 -15.75
CA VAL A 697 -12.77 -4.23 -15.93
C VAL A 697 -12.58 -3.81 -17.38
N LEU A 698 -13.53 -3.07 -17.93
CA LEU A 698 -13.50 -2.51 -19.29
C LEU A 698 -13.98 -1.05 -19.25
N GLY A 699 -13.47 -0.20 -20.13
CA GLY A 699 -13.88 1.20 -20.22
C GLY A 699 -12.86 2.06 -20.96
N VAL A 700 -13.25 3.30 -21.28
CA VAL A 700 -12.38 4.26 -21.98
C VAL A 700 -11.07 4.47 -21.22
N GLN A 701 -10.02 4.83 -21.95
CA GLN A 701 -8.73 5.22 -21.39
C GLN A 701 -8.88 6.30 -20.31
N SER A 702 -8.04 6.23 -19.28
CA SER A 702 -7.98 7.25 -18.21
C SER A 702 -9.26 7.45 -17.39
N THR A 703 -10.21 6.51 -17.42
CA THR A 703 -11.43 6.53 -16.58
C THR A 703 -11.21 6.02 -15.14
N GLY A 704 -10.00 5.59 -14.79
CA GLY A 704 -9.67 5.12 -13.44
C GLY A 704 -9.89 3.62 -13.20
N LYS A 705 -9.88 2.77 -14.24
CA LYS A 705 -10.05 1.31 -14.14
C LYS A 705 -9.08 0.63 -13.16
N SER A 706 -7.78 0.76 -13.41
CA SER A 706 -6.75 0.18 -12.55
C SER A 706 -6.81 0.78 -11.13
N THR A 707 -7.17 2.06 -11.00
CA THR A 707 -7.38 2.71 -9.69
C THR A 707 -8.56 2.09 -8.92
N LEU A 708 -9.66 1.80 -9.60
CA LEU A 708 -10.83 1.12 -9.03
C LEU A 708 -10.45 -0.27 -8.52
N LEU A 709 -9.76 -1.07 -9.33
CA LEU A 709 -9.30 -2.41 -8.94
C LEU A 709 -8.30 -2.37 -7.78
N ASN A 710 -7.31 -1.46 -7.83
CA ASN A 710 -6.33 -1.27 -6.77
C ASN A 710 -6.97 -0.82 -5.45
N THR A 711 -8.08 -0.09 -5.49
CA THR A 711 -8.85 0.32 -4.30
C THR A 711 -9.71 -0.82 -3.79
N MET A 712 -10.38 -1.55 -4.69
CA MET A 712 -11.31 -2.63 -4.34
C MET A 712 -10.59 -3.85 -3.75
N PHE A 713 -9.49 -4.25 -4.37
CA PHE A 713 -8.78 -5.48 -4.03
C PHE A 713 -7.44 -5.26 -3.34
N GLY A 714 -6.96 -4.01 -3.21
CA GLY A 714 -5.63 -3.73 -2.66
C GLY A 714 -4.47 -4.16 -3.57
N VAL A 715 -4.75 -4.50 -4.83
CA VAL A 715 -3.76 -4.96 -5.83
C VAL A 715 -2.93 -3.79 -6.38
N GLN A 716 -1.86 -4.13 -7.11
CA GLN A 716 -0.85 -3.16 -7.61
C GLN A 716 -0.77 -3.09 -9.14
N PHE A 717 -1.89 -2.87 -9.83
CA PHE A 717 -1.86 -2.54 -11.27
C PHE A 717 -1.24 -1.15 -11.50
N ALA A 718 -0.60 -0.96 -12.66
CA ALA A 718 0.07 0.30 -12.99
C ALA A 718 -0.95 1.43 -13.27
N VAL A 719 -0.73 2.62 -12.67
CA VAL A 719 -1.67 3.77 -12.73
C VAL A 719 -1.05 5.08 -13.26
N SER A 720 0.11 5.02 -13.93
CA SER A 720 0.86 6.24 -14.28
C SER A 720 0.27 7.01 -15.48
N SER A 721 0.26 8.34 -15.40
CA SER A 721 -0.34 9.26 -16.39
C SER A 721 0.42 9.38 -17.71
N GLY A 722 1.30 8.45 -18.03
CA GLY A 722 1.85 8.32 -19.38
C GLY A 722 2.55 6.99 -19.63
N ARG A 723 2.05 5.96 -18.95
CA ARG A 723 2.08 4.56 -19.39
C ARG A 723 0.65 4.08 -19.20
N CYS A 724 -0.22 4.36 -20.16
CA CYS A 724 -1.54 3.75 -20.13
C CYS A 724 -1.34 2.24 -20.29
N THR A 725 -2.08 1.44 -19.51
CA THR A 725 -2.13 -0.01 -19.68
C THR A 725 -2.38 -0.31 -21.16
N ARG A 726 -1.53 -1.12 -21.79
CA ARG A 726 -1.68 -1.57 -23.18
C ARG A 726 -1.89 -3.07 -23.15
N GLY A 727 -2.94 -3.56 -23.79
CA GLY A 727 -3.38 -4.95 -23.70
C GLY A 727 -4.16 -5.26 -22.42
N ALA A 728 -4.04 -6.48 -21.90
CA ALA A 728 -4.76 -6.94 -20.70
C ALA A 728 -3.82 -7.69 -19.76
N PHE A 729 -3.94 -7.43 -18.45
CA PHE A 729 -3.09 -8.00 -17.41
C PHE A 729 -3.93 -8.77 -16.40
N MET A 730 -3.53 -9.99 -16.10
CA MET A 730 -4.16 -10.85 -15.10
C MET A 730 -3.35 -10.88 -13.81
N LEU A 731 -4.04 -10.90 -12.67
CA LEU A 731 -3.47 -11.08 -11.33
C LEU A 731 -4.35 -12.06 -10.55
N LEU A 732 -3.74 -12.89 -9.70
CA LEU A 732 -4.46 -13.89 -8.93
C LEU A 732 -4.57 -13.48 -7.45
N ILE A 733 -5.78 -13.53 -6.90
CA ILE A 733 -6.08 -13.28 -5.48
C ILE A 733 -6.59 -14.57 -4.86
N LYS A 734 -6.08 -14.94 -3.70
CA LYS A 734 -6.48 -16.15 -2.99
C LYS A 734 -7.76 -15.93 -2.18
N VAL A 735 -8.64 -16.94 -2.18
CA VAL A 735 -9.85 -16.97 -1.35
C VAL A 735 -9.55 -17.75 -0.06
N ASN A 736 -9.92 -17.18 1.09
CA ASN A 736 -9.74 -17.81 2.39
C ASN A 736 -10.70 -18.99 2.56
N LYS A 737 -10.28 -20.01 3.32
CA LYS A 737 -11.03 -21.27 3.57
C LYS A 737 -12.50 -21.05 3.93
N GLU A 738 -12.82 -20.02 4.70
CA GLU A 738 -14.20 -19.71 5.12
C GLU A 738 -15.12 -19.43 3.91
N LEU A 739 -14.67 -18.61 2.97
CA LEU A 739 -15.46 -18.25 1.79
C LEU A 739 -15.30 -19.23 0.63
N LYS A 740 -14.32 -20.14 0.67
CA LYS A 740 -14.13 -21.13 -0.39
C LYS A 740 -15.36 -22.01 -0.59
N GLU A 741 -16.04 -22.40 0.48
CA GLU A 741 -17.24 -23.22 0.42
C GLU A 741 -18.43 -22.46 -0.18
N GLU A 742 -18.60 -21.19 0.18
CA GLU A 742 -19.67 -20.32 -0.32
C GLU A 742 -19.46 -19.95 -1.80
N LEU A 743 -18.25 -19.50 -2.16
CA LEU A 743 -17.88 -19.12 -3.53
C LEU A 743 -17.60 -20.32 -4.44
N LYS A 744 -17.42 -21.53 -3.87
CA LYS A 744 -16.97 -22.75 -4.58
C LYS A 744 -15.71 -22.51 -5.41
N CYS A 745 -14.82 -21.65 -4.90
CA CYS A 745 -13.70 -21.09 -5.64
C CYS A 745 -12.47 -20.92 -4.72
N ASP A 746 -11.28 -21.22 -5.25
CA ASP A 746 -10.01 -21.08 -4.53
C ASP A 746 -9.33 -19.74 -4.81
N PHE A 747 -9.55 -19.17 -5.99
CA PHE A 747 -8.88 -17.95 -6.44
C PHE A 747 -9.77 -17.05 -7.29
N ILE A 748 -9.68 -15.75 -7.08
CA ILE A 748 -10.26 -14.75 -7.98
C ILE A 748 -9.15 -14.22 -8.88
N MET A 749 -9.30 -14.40 -10.20
CA MET A 749 -8.44 -13.78 -11.19
C MET A 749 -9.01 -12.42 -11.57
N VAL A 750 -8.23 -11.36 -11.34
CA VAL A 750 -8.58 -10.00 -11.72
C VAL A 750 -7.87 -9.63 -13.02
N ILE A 751 -8.62 -9.19 -14.03
CA ILE A 751 -8.11 -8.76 -15.33
C ILE A 751 -8.28 -7.24 -15.48
N ASP A 752 -7.16 -6.51 -15.47
CA ASP A 752 -7.11 -5.09 -15.84
C ASP A 752 -6.87 -4.96 -17.34
N THR A 753 -7.58 -4.03 -17.99
CA THR A 753 -7.52 -3.85 -19.44
C THR A 753 -7.05 -2.46 -19.82
N GLU A 754 -6.53 -2.34 -21.05
CA GLU A 754 -6.28 -1.06 -21.66
C GLU A 754 -7.54 -0.21 -21.84
N GLY A 755 -7.31 1.08 -22.06
CA GLY A 755 -8.37 1.98 -22.45
C GLY A 755 -8.88 1.69 -23.85
N LEU A 756 -10.19 1.43 -23.96
CA LEU A 756 -10.84 1.49 -25.27
C LEU A 756 -10.73 2.92 -25.85
N LYS A 757 -10.71 3.02 -27.18
CA LYS A 757 -10.65 4.29 -27.93
C LYS A 757 -9.47 5.17 -27.55
N SER A 758 -8.30 4.55 -27.38
CA SER A 758 -7.11 5.32 -27.07
C SER A 758 -6.82 6.31 -28.22
N PRO A 759 -6.59 7.62 -27.96
CA PRO A 759 -6.29 8.60 -29.02
C PRO A 759 -5.08 8.18 -29.88
N GLU A 760 -4.18 7.40 -29.28
CA GLU A 760 -2.98 6.84 -29.91
C GLU A 760 -3.34 5.78 -30.98
N LEU A 761 -4.37 4.96 -30.71
CA LEU A 761 -4.85 3.92 -31.64
C LEU A 761 -5.96 4.42 -32.57
N ALA A 762 -6.78 5.40 -32.16
CA ALA A 762 -7.94 5.91 -32.90
C ALA A 762 -7.62 6.50 -34.30
N GLN A 763 -6.34 6.69 -34.63
CA GLN A 763 -5.85 7.16 -35.93
C GLN A 763 -5.33 6.03 -36.84
N LEU A 764 -5.54 4.76 -36.46
CA LEU A 764 -5.27 3.57 -37.28
C LEU A 764 -6.59 3.04 -37.84
N ASP A 765 -6.61 2.63 -39.11
CA ASP A 765 -7.83 2.15 -39.80
C ASP A 765 -8.47 0.92 -39.12
N ASP A 766 -7.71 0.17 -38.31
CA ASP A 766 -8.14 -1.06 -37.60
C ASP A 766 -8.43 -0.85 -36.09
N SER A 767 -8.46 0.39 -35.57
CA SER A 767 -8.55 0.65 -34.12
C SER A 767 -9.82 0.10 -33.45
N TYR A 768 -10.95 0.20 -34.15
CA TYR A 768 -12.23 -0.32 -33.69
C TYR A 768 -12.26 -1.86 -33.63
N GLU A 769 -11.51 -2.52 -34.52
CA GLU A 769 -11.40 -3.99 -34.49
C GLU A 769 -10.64 -4.45 -33.25
N HIS A 770 -9.53 -3.78 -32.94
CA HIS A 770 -8.74 -4.06 -31.74
C HIS A 770 -9.56 -3.91 -30.44
N ASP A 771 -10.32 -2.81 -30.33
CA ASP A 771 -11.21 -2.57 -29.19
C ASP A 771 -12.31 -3.64 -29.07
N ASN A 772 -12.89 -4.07 -30.20
CA ASN A 772 -13.91 -5.13 -30.23
C ASN A 772 -13.33 -6.50 -29.87
N GLU A 773 -12.14 -6.84 -30.37
CA GLU A 773 -11.43 -8.08 -30.07
C GLU A 773 -11.13 -8.17 -28.58
N LEU A 774 -10.57 -7.11 -28.00
CA LEU A 774 -10.26 -7.02 -26.58
C LEU A 774 -11.53 -7.15 -25.73
N ALA A 775 -12.58 -6.38 -26.05
CA ALA A 775 -13.83 -6.43 -25.30
C ALA A 775 -14.47 -7.82 -25.38
N THR A 776 -14.49 -8.43 -26.57
CA THR A 776 -15.03 -9.78 -26.79
C THR A 776 -14.30 -10.83 -25.98
N LEU A 777 -12.97 -10.78 -25.99
CA LEU A 777 -12.14 -11.68 -25.22
C LEU A 777 -12.36 -11.49 -23.71
N VAL A 778 -12.23 -10.27 -23.21
CA VAL A 778 -12.25 -9.99 -21.78
C VAL A 778 -13.61 -10.31 -21.17
N ILE A 779 -14.70 -9.87 -21.80
CA ILE A 779 -16.06 -10.19 -21.35
C ILE A 779 -16.30 -11.71 -21.43
N GLY A 780 -15.83 -12.37 -22.49
CA GLY A 780 -16.02 -13.81 -22.66
C GLY A 780 -15.21 -14.67 -21.68
N LEU A 781 -14.09 -14.16 -21.16
CA LEU A 781 -13.31 -14.84 -20.12
C LEU A 781 -13.86 -14.62 -18.70
N SER A 782 -14.75 -13.64 -18.51
CA SER A 782 -15.14 -13.17 -17.19
C SER A 782 -16.44 -13.78 -16.70
N ASP A 783 -16.50 -14.08 -15.40
CA ASP A 783 -17.75 -14.40 -14.72
C ASP A 783 -18.49 -13.09 -14.36
N VAL A 784 -17.75 -12.08 -13.94
CA VAL A 784 -18.24 -10.72 -13.69
C VAL A 784 -17.39 -9.69 -14.43
N THR A 785 -18.04 -8.78 -15.17
CA THR A 785 -17.38 -7.67 -15.85
C THR A 785 -17.81 -6.32 -15.25
N ILE A 786 -16.85 -5.45 -14.99
CA ILE A 786 -17.08 -4.07 -14.56
C ILE A 786 -16.92 -3.14 -15.77
N ILE A 787 -17.98 -2.45 -16.17
CA ILE A 787 -17.95 -1.44 -17.24
C ILE A 787 -17.82 -0.06 -16.59
N ASN A 788 -16.62 0.49 -16.65
CA ASN A 788 -16.26 1.77 -16.05
C ASN A 788 -16.52 2.93 -17.03
N ILE A 789 -17.45 3.81 -16.66
CA ILE A 789 -17.97 4.91 -17.49
C ILE A 789 -17.66 6.25 -16.83
N SER A 790 -17.16 7.21 -17.61
CA SER A 790 -17.05 8.62 -17.21
C SER A 790 -18.33 9.38 -17.58
N MET A 791 -18.93 10.09 -16.63
CA MET A 791 -20.20 10.82 -16.83
C MET A 791 -20.09 12.04 -17.75
N GLU A 792 -18.88 12.58 -17.99
CA GLU A 792 -18.71 13.85 -18.71
C GLU A 792 -18.94 13.75 -20.24
N ASN A 793 -18.99 12.54 -20.82
CA ASN A 793 -19.05 12.38 -22.28
C ASN A 793 -20.10 11.38 -22.79
N SER A 794 -21.29 11.89 -23.13
CA SER A 794 -22.42 11.08 -23.63
C SER A 794 -22.16 10.34 -24.96
N THR A 795 -21.16 10.75 -25.73
CA THR A 795 -20.79 10.10 -27.00
C THR A 795 -19.94 8.85 -26.76
N GLU A 796 -18.91 8.96 -25.92
CA GLU A 796 -18.06 7.83 -25.50
C GLU A 796 -18.87 6.72 -24.85
N MET A 797 -19.83 7.09 -24.00
CA MET A 797 -20.76 6.16 -23.38
C MET A 797 -21.50 5.31 -24.43
N LYS A 798 -22.07 5.93 -25.47
CA LYS A 798 -22.82 5.20 -26.50
C LYS A 798 -21.95 4.20 -27.25
N ASP A 799 -20.73 4.59 -27.56
CA ASP A 799 -19.85 3.76 -28.36
C ASP A 799 -19.32 2.56 -27.57
N ILE A 800 -18.95 2.71 -26.28
CA ILE A 800 -18.59 1.56 -25.43
C ILE A 800 -19.78 0.61 -25.31
N LEU A 801 -20.97 1.16 -25.04
CA LEU A 801 -22.16 0.33 -24.85
C LEU A 801 -22.50 -0.48 -26.10
N GLN A 802 -22.25 0.05 -27.31
CA GLN A 802 -22.40 -0.72 -28.54
C GLN A 802 -21.46 -1.94 -28.58
N ILE A 803 -20.17 -1.73 -28.27
CA ILE A 803 -19.16 -2.82 -28.22
C ILE A 803 -19.58 -3.88 -27.19
N VAL A 804 -19.99 -3.43 -26.02
CA VAL A 804 -20.40 -4.28 -24.89
C VAL A 804 -21.64 -5.10 -25.24
N VAL A 805 -22.68 -4.48 -25.79
CA VAL A 805 -23.93 -5.14 -26.19
C VAL A 805 -23.67 -6.19 -27.27
N HIS A 806 -22.87 -5.84 -28.28
CA HIS A 806 -22.49 -6.75 -29.37
C HIS A 806 -21.74 -7.97 -28.84
N THR A 807 -20.82 -7.73 -27.89
CA THR A 807 -20.09 -8.80 -27.21
C THR A 807 -21.02 -9.72 -26.43
N PHE A 808 -21.95 -9.19 -25.63
CA PHE A 808 -22.88 -10.01 -24.84
C PHE A 808 -23.82 -10.84 -25.73
N LEU A 809 -24.26 -10.31 -26.87
CA LEU A 809 -25.07 -11.05 -27.83
C LEU A 809 -24.38 -12.32 -28.33
N ARG A 810 -23.07 -12.25 -28.53
CA ARG A 810 -22.23 -13.39 -28.92
C ARG A 810 -21.99 -14.35 -27.76
N MET A 811 -21.74 -13.82 -26.55
CA MET A 811 -21.58 -14.66 -25.36
C MET A 811 -22.82 -15.51 -25.07
N LYS A 812 -24.00 -14.95 -25.34
CA LYS A 812 -25.26 -15.68 -25.25
C LYS A 812 -25.36 -16.84 -26.25
N GLU A 813 -24.77 -16.74 -27.45
CA GLU A 813 -24.78 -17.85 -28.42
C GLU A 813 -23.98 -19.06 -27.94
N VAL A 814 -22.85 -18.79 -27.28
CA VAL A 814 -21.99 -19.83 -26.70
C VAL A 814 -22.49 -20.31 -25.33
N GLY A 815 -23.68 -19.85 -24.90
CA GLY A 815 -24.34 -20.28 -23.67
C GLY A 815 -23.77 -19.65 -22.39
N LYS A 816 -22.87 -18.66 -22.50
CA LYS A 816 -22.34 -17.93 -21.34
C LYS A 816 -23.22 -16.70 -21.05
N LYS A 817 -23.50 -16.47 -19.77
CA LYS A 817 -24.25 -15.32 -19.27
C LYS A 817 -23.42 -14.59 -18.23
N PRO A 818 -22.42 -13.81 -18.65
CA PRO A 818 -21.62 -13.02 -17.71
C PRO A 818 -22.48 -11.99 -16.98
N VAL A 819 -22.16 -11.74 -15.71
CA VAL A 819 -22.75 -10.66 -14.91
C VAL A 819 -22.00 -9.36 -15.22
N CYS A 820 -22.69 -8.22 -15.20
CA CYS A 820 -22.10 -6.93 -15.53
C CYS A 820 -22.51 -5.85 -14.52
N HIS A 821 -21.55 -5.05 -14.06
CA HIS A 821 -21.80 -3.83 -13.29
C HIS A 821 -21.36 -2.59 -14.06
N PHE A 822 -22.25 -1.62 -14.23
CA PHE A 822 -21.92 -0.31 -14.77
C PHE A 822 -21.49 0.61 -13.64
N VAL A 823 -20.28 1.15 -13.72
CA VAL A 823 -19.69 2.03 -12.71
C VAL A 823 -19.54 3.42 -13.30
N HIS A 824 -20.30 4.36 -12.77
CA HIS A 824 -20.25 5.77 -13.16
C HIS A 824 -19.29 6.52 -12.24
N GLN A 825 -18.17 7.00 -12.78
CA GLN A 825 -17.12 7.71 -12.04
C GLN A 825 -17.40 9.22 -11.94
N ASN A 826 -16.85 9.86 -10.90
CA ASN A 826 -16.90 11.29 -10.63
C ASN A 826 -18.31 11.86 -10.41
N VAL A 827 -19.17 11.11 -9.72
CA VAL A 827 -20.55 11.54 -9.42
C VAL A 827 -20.56 12.40 -8.15
N SER A 828 -20.82 13.70 -8.27
CA SER A 828 -20.61 14.67 -7.19
C SER A 828 -21.83 14.96 -6.30
N ASP A 829 -23.04 14.53 -6.67
CA ASP A 829 -24.28 14.97 -6.01
C ASP A 829 -24.89 13.87 -5.13
N MET A 830 -25.19 14.18 -3.86
CA MET A 830 -25.90 13.26 -2.95
C MET A 830 -27.37 13.04 -3.35
N SER A 831 -27.97 13.99 -4.09
CA SER A 831 -29.29 13.80 -4.72
C SER A 831 -29.25 12.94 -5.98
N ALA A 832 -28.05 12.49 -6.39
CA ALA A 832 -27.91 11.55 -7.49
C ALA A 832 -28.76 10.32 -7.23
N HIS A 833 -28.86 9.74 -6.02
CA HIS A 833 -29.65 8.51 -5.84
C HIS A 833 -31.13 8.62 -6.28
N ASP A 834 -31.80 9.77 -6.07
CA ASP A 834 -33.18 10.00 -6.54
C ASP A 834 -33.23 10.44 -8.02
N ASN A 835 -32.24 11.22 -8.50
CA ASN A 835 -32.10 11.56 -9.92
C ASN A 835 -31.64 10.35 -10.77
N ASN A 836 -31.02 9.34 -10.14
CA ASN A 836 -30.48 8.13 -10.72
C ASN A 836 -31.60 7.22 -11.19
N MET A 837 -32.82 7.27 -10.63
CA MET A 837 -33.94 6.50 -11.20
C MET A 837 -34.22 6.91 -12.65
N ARG A 838 -34.13 8.21 -12.97
CA ARG A 838 -34.25 8.69 -14.36
C ARG A 838 -33.03 8.33 -15.21
N GLU A 839 -31.82 8.43 -14.66
CA GLU A 839 -30.59 8.12 -15.39
C GLU A 839 -30.42 6.61 -15.64
N ARG A 840 -30.69 5.76 -14.65
CA ARG A 840 -30.79 4.29 -14.75
C ARG A 840 -31.80 3.89 -15.81
N LYS A 841 -32.99 4.49 -15.80
CA LYS A 841 -34.02 4.23 -16.80
C LYS A 841 -33.56 4.64 -18.20
N LYS A 842 -32.92 5.81 -18.33
CA LYS A 842 -32.36 6.30 -19.59
C LYS A 842 -31.23 5.40 -20.10
N LEU A 843 -30.35 4.92 -19.22
CA LEU A 843 -29.29 3.96 -19.56
C LEU A 843 -29.91 2.65 -20.08
N LEU A 844 -30.91 2.10 -19.37
CA LEU A 844 -31.59 0.88 -19.80
C LEU A 844 -32.32 1.06 -21.14
N GLU A 845 -32.98 2.21 -21.36
CA GLU A 845 -33.59 2.56 -22.66
C GLU A 845 -32.54 2.58 -23.78
N GLN A 846 -31.39 3.22 -23.55
CA GLN A 846 -30.29 3.24 -24.51
C GLN A 846 -29.70 1.84 -24.78
N LEU A 847 -29.53 1.03 -23.73
CA LEU A 847 -29.08 -0.36 -23.86
C LEU A 847 -30.06 -1.18 -24.69
N ASN A 848 -31.38 -1.01 -24.48
CA ASN A 848 -32.41 -1.69 -25.27
C ASN A 848 -32.36 -1.27 -26.74
N GLU A 849 -32.22 0.02 -27.03
CA GLU A 849 -32.09 0.53 -28.41
C GLU A 849 -30.86 -0.06 -29.11
N MET A 850 -29.71 -0.05 -28.44
CA MET A 850 -28.47 -0.63 -28.98
C MET A 850 -28.58 -2.15 -29.15
N THR A 851 -29.24 -2.83 -28.22
CA THR A 851 -29.48 -4.27 -28.31
C THR A 851 -30.31 -4.61 -29.53
N GLN A 852 -31.38 -3.86 -29.79
CA GLN A 852 -32.19 -4.05 -31.00
C GLN A 852 -31.38 -3.79 -32.28
N ALA A 853 -30.53 -2.76 -32.28
CA ALA A 853 -29.68 -2.44 -33.43
C ALA A 853 -28.66 -3.56 -33.69
N ALA A 854 -27.94 -4.01 -32.66
CA ALA A 854 -26.95 -5.08 -32.77
C ALA A 854 -27.61 -6.42 -33.13
N ALA A 855 -28.77 -6.74 -32.56
CA ALA A 855 -29.55 -7.93 -32.90
C ALA A 855 -30.00 -7.94 -34.37
N ARG A 856 -30.36 -6.79 -34.95
CA ARG A 856 -30.66 -6.68 -36.39
C ARG A 856 -29.44 -6.95 -37.26
N ILE A 857 -28.27 -6.43 -36.87
CA ILE A 857 -27.00 -6.66 -37.58
C ILE A 857 -26.65 -8.16 -37.56
N GLU A 858 -26.84 -8.82 -36.42
CA GLU A 858 -26.60 -10.26 -36.27
C GLU A 858 -27.77 -11.15 -36.75
N LYS A 859 -28.83 -10.58 -37.35
CA LYS A 859 -30.02 -11.29 -37.86
C LYS A 859 -30.80 -12.08 -36.79
N LYS A 860 -30.86 -11.57 -35.56
CA LYS A 860 -31.56 -12.16 -34.39
C LYS A 860 -32.73 -11.29 -33.93
N GLU A 861 -33.79 -11.24 -34.72
CA GLU A 861 -34.95 -10.36 -34.46
C GLU A 861 -35.73 -10.71 -33.18
N ASN A 862 -35.47 -11.86 -32.55
CA ASN A 862 -36.09 -12.30 -31.31
C ASN A 862 -35.55 -11.61 -30.05
N ILE A 863 -34.43 -10.88 -30.15
CA ILE A 863 -33.83 -10.16 -29.02
C ILE A 863 -34.23 -8.68 -29.11
N THR A 864 -34.96 -8.21 -28.09
CA THR A 864 -35.55 -6.85 -28.11
C THR A 864 -35.15 -5.97 -26.94
N LYS A 865 -34.70 -6.58 -25.85
CA LYS A 865 -34.25 -5.91 -24.63
C LYS A 865 -32.86 -6.40 -24.24
N PHE A 866 -32.11 -5.54 -23.55
CA PHE A 866 -30.80 -5.88 -23.01
C PHE A 866 -30.89 -7.03 -21.99
N THR A 867 -31.96 -7.06 -21.19
CA THR A 867 -32.25 -8.15 -20.25
C THR A 867 -32.54 -9.49 -20.94
N ASP A 868 -32.83 -9.49 -22.24
CA ASP A 868 -32.93 -10.74 -23.00
C ASP A 868 -31.54 -11.34 -23.21
N VAL A 869 -30.48 -10.51 -23.24
CA VAL A 869 -29.10 -10.92 -23.51
C VAL A 869 -28.39 -11.36 -22.23
N MET A 870 -28.57 -10.60 -21.15
CA MET A 870 -27.88 -10.83 -19.88
C MET A 870 -28.74 -10.47 -18.66
N GLU A 871 -28.38 -11.00 -17.49
CA GLU A 871 -29.02 -10.63 -16.23
C GLU A 871 -28.57 -9.24 -15.80
N TYR A 872 -29.50 -8.29 -15.77
CA TYR A 872 -29.23 -6.90 -15.45
C TYR A 872 -30.34 -6.33 -14.58
N ASP A 873 -29.96 -5.85 -13.40
CA ASP A 873 -30.84 -5.14 -12.49
C ASP A 873 -30.34 -3.70 -12.32
N PRO A 874 -31.07 -2.68 -12.81
CA PRO A 874 -30.64 -1.28 -12.69
C PRO A 874 -30.32 -0.82 -11.27
N ASP A 875 -30.91 -1.46 -10.24
CA ASP A 875 -30.74 -1.04 -8.85
C ASP A 875 -29.45 -1.58 -8.22
N THR A 876 -29.04 -2.79 -8.58
CA THR A 876 -27.85 -3.47 -8.04
C THR A 876 -26.66 -3.51 -9.01
N SER A 877 -26.92 -3.47 -10.32
CA SER A 877 -25.93 -3.53 -11.39
C SER A 877 -25.43 -2.16 -11.87
N SER A 878 -25.90 -1.04 -11.29
CA SER A 878 -25.40 0.32 -11.58
C SER A 878 -24.92 1.03 -10.31
N CYS A 879 -23.63 1.34 -10.26
CA CYS A 879 -22.98 2.01 -9.13
C CYS A 879 -22.47 3.39 -9.53
N TYR A 880 -22.60 4.35 -8.62
CA TYR A 880 -22.21 5.75 -8.82
C TYR A 880 -21.16 6.09 -7.79
N ILE A 881 -19.94 6.34 -8.24
CA ILE A 881 -18.77 6.53 -7.38
C ILE A 881 -18.33 8.00 -7.46
N PRO A 882 -18.11 8.68 -6.32
CA PRO A 882 -17.67 10.07 -6.31
C PRO A 882 -16.23 10.21 -6.82
N GLY A 883 -15.73 11.44 -6.89
CA GLY A 883 -14.32 11.67 -7.27
C GLY A 883 -13.33 11.08 -6.25
N LEU A 884 -12.21 10.54 -6.74
CA LEU A 884 -11.17 9.90 -5.93
C LEU A 884 -10.60 10.80 -4.83
N TRP A 885 -10.40 12.09 -5.11
CA TRP A 885 -9.73 13.02 -4.20
C TRP A 885 -10.74 13.89 -3.45
N HIS A 886 -10.52 14.06 -2.14
CA HIS A 886 -11.26 15.05 -1.35
C HIS A 886 -10.57 16.42 -1.46
N GLY A 887 -10.82 17.12 -2.57
CA GLY A 887 -10.24 18.42 -2.89
C GLY A 887 -9.28 18.36 -4.08
N THR A 888 -8.34 19.32 -4.15
CA THR A 888 -7.37 19.42 -5.24
C THR A 888 -6.00 18.85 -4.84
N PRO A 889 -5.50 17.80 -5.52
CA PRO A 889 -4.13 17.30 -5.35
C PRO A 889 -3.08 18.43 -5.50
N PRO A 890 -1.90 18.31 -4.86
CA PRO A 890 -1.31 17.07 -4.34
C PRO A 890 -1.48 16.82 -2.84
N MET A 891 -2.03 17.78 -2.09
CA MET A 891 -2.25 17.67 -0.63
C MET A 891 -3.63 17.11 -0.25
N SER A 892 -4.46 16.75 -1.21
CA SER A 892 -5.75 16.11 -0.94
C SER A 892 -5.60 14.64 -0.57
N PRO A 893 -6.29 14.16 0.48
CA PRO A 893 -6.42 12.74 0.75
C PRO A 893 -7.46 12.11 -0.19
N VAL A 894 -7.48 10.78 -0.22
CA VAL A 894 -8.57 10.02 -0.86
C VAL A 894 -9.91 10.35 -0.20
N ASN A 895 -10.95 10.46 -1.01
CA ASN A 895 -12.30 10.73 -0.56
C ASN A 895 -12.89 9.51 0.16
N ALA A 896 -13.33 9.68 1.40
CA ALA A 896 -13.98 8.61 2.16
C ALA A 896 -15.19 8.04 1.40
N GLY A 897 -16.00 8.89 0.76
CA GLY A 897 -17.14 8.45 -0.03
C GLY A 897 -16.75 7.62 -1.26
N TYR A 898 -15.55 7.80 -1.80
CA TYR A 898 -15.03 6.94 -2.87
C TYR A 898 -14.73 5.55 -2.32
N SER A 899 -13.96 5.46 -1.25
CA SER A 899 -13.60 4.18 -0.63
C SER A 899 -14.83 3.39 -0.17
N GLU A 900 -15.83 4.04 0.43
CA GLU A 900 -17.09 3.39 0.83
C GLU A 900 -17.92 2.92 -0.38
N ALA A 901 -18.06 3.74 -1.44
CA ALA A 901 -18.79 3.31 -2.63
C ALA A 901 -18.11 2.14 -3.36
N VAL A 902 -16.77 2.12 -3.40
CA VAL A 902 -15.99 0.98 -3.90
C VAL A 902 -16.16 -0.25 -3.01
N TYR A 903 -16.29 -0.04 -1.69
CA TYR A 903 -16.55 -1.10 -0.73
C TYR A 903 -17.91 -1.77 -0.95
N ASP A 904 -18.96 -0.97 -1.13
CA ASP A 904 -20.30 -1.48 -1.43
C ASP A 904 -20.34 -2.21 -2.78
N LEU A 905 -19.64 -1.69 -3.80
CA LEU A 905 -19.48 -2.38 -5.08
C LEU A 905 -18.78 -3.73 -4.90
N LYS A 906 -17.73 -3.81 -4.06
CA LYS A 906 -17.04 -5.08 -3.75
C LYS A 906 -18.00 -6.08 -3.14
N LYS A 907 -18.83 -5.66 -2.18
CA LYS A 907 -19.83 -6.56 -1.55
C LYS A 907 -20.80 -7.12 -2.56
N ASN A 908 -21.37 -6.27 -3.41
CA ASN A 908 -22.31 -6.68 -4.45
C ASN A 908 -21.65 -7.67 -5.42
N LEU A 909 -20.42 -7.38 -5.85
CA LEU A 909 -19.67 -8.24 -6.73
C LEU A 909 -19.41 -9.63 -6.11
N ILE A 910 -19.00 -9.68 -4.84
CA ILE A 910 -18.80 -10.96 -4.14
C ILE A 910 -20.11 -11.74 -4.02
N GLN A 911 -21.23 -11.07 -3.73
CA GLN A 911 -22.55 -11.71 -3.69
C GLN A 911 -22.98 -12.26 -5.05
N ASP A 912 -22.69 -11.56 -6.14
CA ASP A 912 -23.00 -12.05 -7.49
C ASP A 912 -22.07 -13.20 -7.91
N LEU A 913 -20.79 -13.17 -7.51
CA LEU A 913 -19.88 -14.31 -7.68
C LEU A 913 -20.34 -15.57 -6.94
N ILE A 914 -21.00 -15.45 -5.78
CA ILE A 914 -21.59 -16.60 -5.06
C ILE A 914 -22.76 -17.21 -5.87
N LYS A 915 -23.52 -16.38 -6.59
CA LYS A 915 -24.65 -16.84 -7.41
C LYS A 915 -24.20 -17.48 -8.73
N CYS A 916 -23.02 -17.13 -9.24
CA CYS A 916 -22.47 -17.74 -10.43
C CYS A 916 -22.34 -19.26 -10.20
N GLU A 917 -22.97 -20.06 -11.07
CA GLU A 917 -22.69 -21.49 -11.08
C GLU A 917 -21.21 -21.68 -11.38
N SER A 918 -20.49 -22.38 -10.49
CA SER A 918 -19.08 -22.72 -10.66
C SER A 918 -18.93 -23.67 -11.84
N ASN A 919 -18.97 -23.12 -13.05
CA ASN A 919 -18.79 -23.89 -14.27
C ASN A 919 -17.31 -23.86 -14.62
N ASP A 920 -16.70 -24.97 -14.22
CA ASP A 920 -15.56 -25.65 -14.82
C ASP A 920 -14.18 -25.49 -14.15
N ASP A 921 -13.52 -26.64 -14.01
CA ASP A 921 -12.11 -26.83 -13.65
C ASP A 921 -11.19 -25.86 -14.44
N ARG A 922 -10.06 -25.44 -13.86
CA ARG A 922 -9.01 -24.61 -14.50
C ARG A 922 -8.60 -25.11 -15.89
N THR A 923 -8.65 -26.42 -16.14
CA THR A 923 -8.40 -26.99 -17.47
C THR A 923 -9.41 -26.53 -18.53
N HIS A 924 -10.64 -26.21 -18.12
CA HIS A 924 -11.65 -25.61 -18.97
C HIS A 924 -11.39 -24.13 -19.21
N PHE A 925 -11.01 -23.34 -18.20
CA PHE A 925 -10.63 -21.92 -18.41
C PHE A 925 -9.52 -21.79 -19.46
N LEU A 926 -8.52 -22.67 -19.40
CA LEU A 926 -7.45 -22.76 -20.39
C LEU A 926 -7.97 -23.06 -21.80
N LYS A 927 -8.74 -24.15 -21.96
CA LYS A 927 -9.31 -24.55 -23.26
C LYS A 927 -10.26 -23.48 -23.81
N TRP A 928 -11.03 -22.86 -22.93
CA TRP A 928 -11.94 -21.77 -23.24
C TRP A 928 -11.19 -20.55 -23.74
N THR A 929 -10.11 -20.15 -23.06
CA THR A 929 -9.25 -19.03 -23.50
C THR A 929 -8.71 -19.25 -24.91
N GLN A 930 -8.21 -20.46 -25.19
CA GLN A 930 -7.73 -20.79 -26.52
C GLN A 930 -8.84 -20.74 -27.57
N SER A 931 -9.97 -21.41 -27.32
CA SER A 931 -11.13 -21.48 -28.23
C SER A 931 -11.73 -20.10 -28.52
N LEU A 932 -11.88 -19.28 -27.46
CA LEU A 932 -12.40 -17.92 -27.55
C LEU A 932 -11.46 -17.04 -28.37
N TRP A 933 -10.14 -17.08 -28.10
CA TRP A 933 -9.18 -16.28 -28.85
C TRP A 933 -9.09 -16.72 -30.32
N GLU A 934 -9.12 -18.01 -30.62
CA GLU A 934 -9.18 -18.52 -31.99
C GLU A 934 -10.45 -18.02 -32.73
N SER A 935 -11.58 -17.94 -32.02
CA SER A 935 -12.83 -17.40 -32.55
C SER A 935 -12.78 -15.89 -32.77
N VAL A 936 -12.19 -15.13 -31.84
CA VAL A 936 -12.00 -13.67 -31.96
C VAL A 936 -11.10 -13.33 -33.16
N LYS A 937 -10.08 -14.14 -33.46
CA LYS A 937 -9.25 -13.95 -34.68
C LYS A 937 -10.04 -14.09 -35.99
N LEU A 938 -11.13 -14.87 -36.00
CA LEU A 938 -11.99 -15.05 -37.17
C LEU A 938 -12.99 -13.90 -37.36
N GLU A 939 -13.09 -12.99 -36.39
CA GLU A 939 -13.99 -11.85 -36.45
C GLU A 939 -13.67 -10.96 -37.66
N LYS A 940 -14.71 -10.49 -38.35
CA LYS A 940 -14.65 -9.77 -39.63
C LYS A 940 -15.07 -8.33 -39.51
#